data_AF-A0A4V0I759-F1
#
_entry.id   AF-A0A4V0I759-F1
#
_cell.length_a   1.000
_cell.length_b   1.000
_cell.length_c   1.000
_cell.angle_alpha   90.00
_cell.angle_beta   90.00
_cell.angle_gamma   90.00
#
_symmetry.space_group_name_H-M   'P 1'
#
loop_
_entity.id
_entity.type
_entity.pdbx_description
1 polymer ?
#
loop_
_entity_poly.entity_id
_entity_poly.type
_entity_poly.pdbx_seq_one_letter_code
_entity_poly.pdbx_strand_id
1 'polypeptide(L)'
;MTTDRSPVSWLVAIAAAVAVTLAAPQRADAYVEVPISLADMIKQSTNIVQMQVTKVDREKNLIIFTKLQDIKGKHPQNEIKHNIGRGGLRPGEWEEIMKWAEVGKLATFFHNGGASETYFGRSWYQAYPQGEWWGMSHGEPFLLRSYAGKIDKLPGLCADIIDGKEVIVPCMVDGDKEAIHKKTARIQRLKTSLKNIDYNPKRDFVGWGGEDIRALKGMPGFDRFASLTKLDAEAQAVTAIDFDNDGKPDVCLCGANKVSLLQNGGDGFIETPLPGLTGGARAAVWADVNGDGLPDLLLATPTGPKLFANAGKGQFRDESARLPKELAYNLTAAAFGDFDGDGKPDILLGNGYHGLRLYRNTKAEGPKVVLPTLGDTHSIGMFRAANPADNFKTEFPVEKDPFTPEKEYKGKRDMPVKWAKKDFKDGEPSKLDELGANCAAYVHRELEMSAAGVVPVSITCANPFVVWVNGEKVHSQDAAKPDGVGLALKLPAGKSRLLIKMTNADQPHAYTFAVGNSAGGPPGPWFEDVSEAWGLGPNGLFADLKGDTLAVADLTGDGKQDVLYGAGSGVLLVNAGGKFVHKADANISYKAGKVGPALGDFDGDGHLDLFVPQADGKCKLLKNDGTGKFADATGSAGDLAKEIPSAVSAAWGDFDNDGKPDLLVCCLKGTNRYFKNLGNGAFADKSADVGLNTKVFNSQAACLADLNADGQLDVVFSNEGQESCALFGVLTPGGPLTPVTVALNGTPVLSGGKVVVRDASGKAVATSQTAGGDARGGQSGQSPRFVLAPGAYKLELTGADGKALVKELTVATSPLTVKVN
;
A
#
# COMPACT_ATOMS: atom_id res chain seq x y z
N MET A 1 73.33 20.59 -65.48
CA MET A 1 73.44 20.83 -64.02
C MET A 1 72.51 19.87 -63.32
N THR A 2 73.12 18.93 -62.60
CA THR A 2 72.54 17.78 -61.89
C THR A 2 72.37 18.14 -60.40
N THR A 3 71.19 17.93 -59.85
CA THR A 3 70.97 17.66 -58.40
C THR A 3 69.72 16.77 -58.34
N ASP A 4 69.87 15.47 -58.30
CA ASP A 4 70.13 14.65 -57.11
C ASP A 4 69.06 14.88 -56.02
N ARG A 5 67.93 14.19 -56.15
CA ARG A 5 66.87 14.16 -55.14
C ARG A 5 67.21 13.06 -54.14
N SER A 6 67.57 13.47 -52.93
CA SER A 6 68.00 12.60 -51.84
C SER A 6 66.90 11.61 -51.38
N PRO A 7 67.30 10.49 -50.71
CA PRO A 7 66.37 9.47 -50.18
C PRO A 7 65.39 10.00 -49.14
N VAL A 8 65.64 11.21 -48.62
CA VAL A 8 64.81 11.90 -47.62
C VAL A 8 63.48 12.34 -48.23
N SER A 9 63.43 12.63 -49.54
CA SER A 9 62.19 13.07 -50.21
C SER A 9 61.11 11.99 -50.31
N TRP A 10 61.51 10.71 -50.38
CA TRP A 10 60.58 9.57 -50.37
C TRP A 10 60.09 9.23 -48.95
N LEU A 11 60.94 9.37 -47.94
CA LEU A 11 60.57 9.15 -46.55
C LEU A 11 59.60 10.23 -46.02
N VAL A 12 59.75 11.49 -46.47
CA VAL A 12 58.82 12.58 -46.12
C VAL A 12 57.47 12.42 -46.84
N ALA A 13 57.46 11.94 -48.09
CA ALA A 13 56.22 11.67 -48.81
C ALA A 13 55.43 10.47 -48.23
N ILE A 14 56.12 9.42 -47.78
CA ILE A 14 55.49 8.28 -47.10
C ILE A 14 55.05 8.67 -45.67
N ALA A 15 55.84 9.46 -44.94
CA ALA A 15 55.44 9.97 -43.63
C ALA A 15 54.23 10.94 -43.72
N ALA A 16 54.13 11.75 -44.78
CA ALA A 16 52.97 12.61 -45.01
C ALA A 16 51.72 11.82 -45.45
N ALA A 17 51.87 10.76 -46.26
CA ALA A 17 50.75 9.89 -46.63
C ALA A 17 50.25 9.01 -45.46
N VAL A 18 51.16 8.59 -44.57
CA VAL A 18 50.82 7.89 -43.32
C VAL A 18 50.22 8.85 -42.28
N ALA A 19 50.69 10.10 -42.21
CA ALA A 19 50.09 11.11 -41.33
C ALA A 19 48.69 11.54 -41.80
N VAL A 20 48.41 11.60 -43.11
CA VAL A 20 47.06 11.93 -43.64
C VAL A 20 46.10 10.74 -43.54
N THR A 21 46.59 9.50 -43.48
CA THR A 21 45.75 8.32 -43.19
C THR A 21 45.55 8.06 -41.69
N LEU A 22 46.47 8.51 -40.82
CA LEU A 22 46.33 8.50 -39.36
C LEU A 22 45.61 9.74 -38.79
N ALA A 23 45.49 10.82 -39.57
CA ALA A 23 44.74 12.04 -39.22
C ALA A 23 43.44 12.22 -40.03
N ALA A 24 43.06 11.26 -40.87
CA ALA A 24 41.66 11.11 -41.20
C ALA A 24 40.93 10.90 -39.87
N PRO A 25 39.87 11.66 -39.54
CA PRO A 25 39.09 11.36 -38.36
C PRO A 25 38.70 9.90 -38.49
N GLN A 26 39.25 9.04 -37.62
CA GLN A 26 38.58 7.79 -37.36
C GLN A 26 37.16 8.23 -37.05
N ARG A 27 36.19 7.71 -37.78
CA ARG A 27 34.86 7.63 -37.22
C ARG A 27 35.05 6.82 -35.95
N ALA A 28 35.30 7.50 -34.84
CA ALA A 28 34.69 7.10 -33.59
C ALA A 28 33.22 7.15 -33.94
N ASP A 29 32.68 6.01 -34.39
CA ASP A 29 31.26 5.78 -34.28
C ASP A 29 31.01 6.02 -32.80
N ALA A 30 30.52 7.22 -32.49
CA ALA A 30 30.01 7.50 -31.17
C ALA A 30 28.96 6.42 -30.99
N TYR A 31 29.25 5.45 -30.12
CA TYR A 31 28.33 4.40 -29.78
C TYR A 31 27.20 5.07 -28.99
N VAL A 32 26.23 5.60 -29.73
CA VAL A 32 25.03 6.22 -29.19
C VAL A 32 24.07 5.08 -28.90
N GLU A 33 24.24 4.48 -27.73
CA GLU A 33 23.30 3.49 -27.22
C GLU A 33 22.01 4.17 -26.82
N VAL A 34 20.96 3.86 -27.56
CA VAL A 34 19.59 4.26 -27.24
C VAL A 34 19.09 3.30 -26.16
N PRO A 35 18.59 3.80 -25.01
CA PRO A 35 17.99 2.90 -24.02
C PRO A 35 16.85 2.11 -24.65
N ILE A 36 16.92 0.78 -24.52
CA ILE A 36 15.90 -0.11 -25.05
C ILE A 36 14.94 -0.53 -23.93
N SER A 37 13.66 -0.68 -24.25
CA SER A 37 12.69 -1.23 -23.31
C SER A 37 12.86 -2.75 -23.20
N LEU A 38 12.30 -3.37 -22.15
CA LEU A 38 12.27 -4.83 -22.07
C LEU A 38 11.50 -5.42 -23.27
N ALA A 39 10.44 -4.76 -23.73
CA ALA A 39 9.71 -5.19 -24.91
C ALA A 39 10.52 -5.13 -26.20
N ASP A 40 11.37 -4.12 -26.37
CA ASP A 40 12.28 -4.04 -27.52
C ASP A 40 13.34 -5.13 -27.47
N MET A 41 13.92 -5.39 -26.29
CA MET A 41 14.81 -6.53 -26.06
C MET A 41 14.15 -7.86 -26.48
N ILE A 42 12.92 -8.07 -26.02
CA ILE A 42 12.14 -9.27 -26.33
C ILE A 42 11.88 -9.35 -27.83
N LYS A 43 11.52 -8.24 -28.48
CA LYS A 43 11.27 -8.19 -29.92
C LYS A 43 12.52 -8.59 -30.72
N GLN A 44 13.68 -8.06 -30.34
CA GLN A 44 14.97 -8.32 -31.01
C GLN A 44 15.49 -9.74 -30.79
N SER A 45 15.06 -10.41 -29.72
CA SER A 45 15.47 -11.77 -29.40
C SER A 45 14.73 -12.81 -30.25
N THR A 46 15.44 -13.75 -30.85
CA THR A 46 14.83 -14.93 -31.50
C THR A 46 14.54 -16.02 -30.47
N ASN A 47 15.35 -16.11 -29.42
CA ASN A 47 15.21 -17.03 -28.32
C ASN A 47 15.36 -16.30 -26.98
N ILE A 48 14.57 -16.72 -26.00
CA ILE A 48 14.67 -16.28 -24.61
C ILE A 48 14.60 -17.53 -23.75
N VAL A 49 15.60 -17.75 -22.91
CA VAL A 49 15.80 -19.00 -22.19
C VAL A 49 16.00 -18.69 -20.72
N GLN A 50 15.23 -19.33 -19.85
CA GLN A 50 15.55 -19.35 -18.43
C GLN A 50 16.55 -20.47 -18.17
N MET A 51 17.62 -20.15 -17.46
CA MET A 51 18.70 -21.08 -17.21
C MET A 51 19.18 -20.99 -15.76
N GLN A 52 19.86 -22.04 -15.28
CA GLN A 52 20.37 -22.15 -13.93
C GLN A 52 21.84 -22.56 -13.95
N VAL A 53 22.67 -21.91 -13.14
CA VAL A 53 24.10 -22.24 -13.03
C VAL A 53 24.27 -23.66 -12.49
N THR A 54 25.01 -24.49 -13.22
CA THR A 54 25.39 -25.85 -12.80
C THR A 54 26.88 -25.95 -12.47
N LYS A 55 27.71 -25.09 -13.05
CA LYS A 55 29.15 -25.04 -12.77
C LYS A 55 29.72 -23.64 -12.93
N VAL A 56 30.68 -23.31 -12.08
CA VAL A 56 31.45 -22.05 -12.15
C VAL A 56 32.93 -22.38 -12.04
N ASP A 57 33.72 -21.92 -13.00
CA ASP A 57 35.19 -21.96 -12.96
C ASP A 57 35.70 -20.51 -12.80
N ARG A 58 36.11 -20.16 -11.59
CA ARG A 58 36.53 -18.80 -11.25
C ARG A 58 37.93 -18.46 -11.75
N GLU A 59 38.78 -19.45 -11.99
CA GLU A 59 40.13 -19.20 -12.52
C GLU A 59 40.03 -18.79 -13.99
N LYS A 60 39.18 -19.50 -14.75
CA LYS A 60 38.99 -19.32 -16.19
C LYS A 60 37.83 -18.38 -16.55
N ASN A 61 37.10 -17.85 -15.57
CA ASN A 61 35.89 -17.02 -15.75
C ASN A 61 34.82 -17.69 -16.62
N LEU A 62 34.54 -18.96 -16.35
CA LEU A 62 33.53 -19.74 -17.07
C LEU A 62 32.31 -19.99 -16.19
N ILE A 63 31.14 -19.87 -16.79
CA ILE A 63 29.86 -20.25 -16.19
C ILE A 63 29.17 -21.23 -17.13
N ILE A 64 28.75 -22.37 -16.59
CA ILE A 64 27.92 -23.34 -17.30
C ILE A 64 26.53 -23.31 -16.68
N PHE A 65 25.54 -23.18 -17.53
CA PHE A 65 24.14 -23.20 -17.16
C PHE A 65 23.44 -24.44 -17.74
N THR A 66 22.41 -24.91 -17.05
CA THR A 66 21.41 -25.80 -17.63
C THR A 66 20.16 -25.02 -17.99
N LYS A 67 19.56 -25.34 -19.13
CA LYS A 67 18.28 -24.78 -19.56
C LYS A 67 17.16 -25.33 -18.68
N LEU A 68 16.35 -24.43 -18.12
CA LEU A 68 15.14 -24.78 -17.39
C LEU A 68 13.91 -24.71 -18.31
N GLN A 69 13.77 -23.65 -19.08
CA GLN A 69 12.66 -23.48 -20.03
C GLN A 69 13.00 -22.52 -21.17
N ASP A 70 12.41 -22.77 -22.33
CA ASP A 70 12.37 -21.82 -23.45
C ASP A 70 11.14 -20.91 -23.28
N ILE A 71 11.36 -19.62 -23.07
CA ILE A 71 10.32 -18.59 -22.92
C ILE A 71 9.89 -18.04 -24.29
N LYS A 72 10.87 -17.84 -25.19
CA LYS A 72 10.66 -17.47 -26.60
C LYS A 72 11.54 -18.34 -27.47
N GLY A 73 11.05 -18.77 -28.63
CA GLY A 73 11.83 -19.64 -29.53
C GLY A 73 12.13 -21.00 -28.90
N LYS A 74 13.12 -21.71 -29.47
CA LYS A 74 13.61 -23.00 -28.97
C LYS A 74 15.13 -23.01 -29.08
N HIS A 75 15.81 -22.95 -27.93
CA HIS A 75 17.26 -23.07 -27.88
C HIS A 75 17.68 -24.54 -28.01
N PRO A 76 18.62 -24.88 -28.92
CA PRO A 76 18.88 -26.28 -29.26
C PRO A 76 19.65 -27.05 -28.19
N GLN A 77 20.41 -26.38 -27.33
CA GLN A 77 21.21 -27.03 -26.29
C GLN A 77 20.52 -27.01 -24.92
N ASN A 78 20.74 -28.07 -24.13
CA ASN A 78 20.36 -28.08 -22.71
C ASN A 78 21.46 -27.51 -21.80
N GLU A 79 22.71 -27.53 -22.26
CA GLU A 79 23.85 -26.92 -21.58
C GLU A 79 24.26 -25.66 -22.34
N ILE A 80 24.27 -24.52 -21.64
CA ILE A 80 24.58 -23.20 -22.20
C ILE A 80 25.84 -22.70 -21.51
N LYS A 81 26.90 -22.46 -22.29
CA LYS A 81 28.25 -22.18 -21.77
C LYS A 81 28.62 -20.73 -22.02
N HIS A 82 28.97 -20.00 -20.96
CA HIS A 82 29.41 -18.61 -21.05
C HIS A 82 30.86 -18.47 -20.59
N ASN A 83 31.64 -17.71 -21.37
CA ASN A 83 32.98 -17.25 -21.00
C ASN A 83 32.88 -15.74 -20.71
N ILE A 84 32.99 -15.35 -19.45
CA ILE A 84 32.79 -13.97 -19.01
C ILE A 84 34.01 -13.08 -19.38
N GLY A 85 35.14 -13.68 -19.76
CA GLY A 85 36.35 -12.93 -20.09
C GLY A 85 36.86 -12.09 -18.91
N ARG A 86 37.90 -11.29 -19.15
CA ARG A 86 38.43 -10.29 -18.19
C ARG A 86 38.47 -8.87 -18.77
N GLY A 87 37.93 -8.71 -19.97
CA GLY A 87 37.75 -7.41 -20.62
C GLY A 87 36.45 -6.74 -20.18
N GLY A 88 36.12 -5.64 -20.84
CA GLY A 88 34.92 -4.84 -20.57
C GLY A 88 35.14 -3.41 -21.02
N LEU A 89 34.05 -2.62 -21.08
CA LEU A 89 34.15 -1.19 -21.38
C LEU A 89 34.58 -0.40 -20.14
N ARG A 90 34.39 -0.97 -18.94
CA ARG A 90 34.78 -0.37 -17.65
C ARG A 90 35.43 -1.38 -16.69
N PRO A 91 36.27 -0.92 -15.75
CA PRO A 91 36.83 -1.77 -14.70
C PRO A 91 35.73 -2.46 -13.86
N GLY A 92 35.92 -3.74 -13.54
CA GLY A 92 35.06 -4.48 -12.60
C GLY A 92 33.78 -5.11 -13.18
N GLU A 93 33.48 -4.92 -14.47
CA GLU A 93 32.25 -5.46 -15.08
C GLU A 93 32.17 -6.99 -15.02
N TRP A 94 33.23 -7.69 -15.41
CA TRP A 94 33.28 -9.15 -15.34
C TRP A 94 33.30 -9.67 -13.89
N GLU A 95 33.91 -8.92 -12.97
CA GLU A 95 34.01 -9.28 -11.54
C GLU A 95 32.63 -9.31 -10.90
N GLU A 96 31.78 -8.33 -11.22
CA GLU A 96 30.39 -8.28 -10.74
C GLU A 96 29.60 -9.49 -11.27
N ILE A 97 29.75 -9.88 -12.54
CA ILE A 97 29.08 -11.08 -13.06
C ILE A 97 29.56 -12.35 -12.35
N MET A 98 30.88 -12.50 -12.19
CA MET A 98 31.47 -13.66 -11.52
C MET A 98 31.13 -13.72 -10.02
N LYS A 99 30.88 -12.58 -9.37
CA LYS A 99 30.41 -12.52 -7.99
C LYS A 99 29.04 -13.19 -7.80
N TRP A 100 28.14 -13.07 -8.78
CA TRP A 100 26.82 -13.71 -8.74
C TRP A 100 26.83 -15.17 -9.22
N ALA A 101 27.91 -15.61 -9.85
CA ALA A 101 28.07 -16.96 -10.37
C ALA A 101 28.25 -17.97 -9.22
N GLU A 102 27.14 -18.61 -8.83
CA GLU A 102 27.08 -19.72 -7.88
C GLU A 102 26.11 -20.78 -8.39
N VAL A 103 26.40 -22.06 -8.12
CA VAL A 103 25.55 -23.18 -8.51
C VAL A 103 24.14 -22.99 -7.93
N GLY A 104 23.12 -23.21 -8.76
CA GLY A 104 21.71 -23.04 -8.42
C GLY A 104 21.13 -21.65 -8.69
N LYS A 105 21.96 -20.64 -9.03
CA LYS A 105 21.45 -19.30 -9.36
C LYS A 105 20.82 -19.25 -10.74
N LEU A 106 19.72 -18.51 -10.85
CA LEU A 106 18.98 -18.32 -12.10
C LEU A 106 19.59 -17.19 -12.95
N ALA A 107 19.48 -17.33 -14.27
CA ALA A 107 19.74 -16.30 -15.26
C ALA A 107 18.68 -16.37 -16.37
N THR A 108 18.47 -15.26 -17.09
CA THR A 108 17.62 -15.23 -18.28
C THR A 108 18.46 -14.78 -19.47
N PHE A 109 18.50 -15.63 -20.48
CA PHE A 109 19.34 -15.49 -21.66
C PHE A 109 18.51 -15.10 -22.88
N PHE A 110 18.71 -13.88 -23.36
CA PHE A 110 18.06 -13.32 -24.54
C PHE A 110 19.05 -13.36 -25.69
N HIS A 111 18.74 -14.00 -26.81
CA HIS A 111 19.65 -13.99 -27.95
C HIS A 111 18.92 -14.03 -29.29
N ASN A 112 19.56 -13.46 -30.31
CA ASN A 112 19.10 -13.55 -31.69
C ASN A 112 19.91 -14.56 -32.53
N GLY A 113 20.96 -15.15 -31.95
CA GLY A 113 21.86 -16.11 -32.59
C GLY A 113 23.19 -15.49 -33.04
N GLY A 114 23.24 -14.18 -33.26
CA GLY A 114 24.48 -13.43 -33.53
C GLY A 114 24.99 -12.65 -32.32
N ALA A 115 24.09 -12.22 -31.43
CA ALA A 115 24.39 -11.54 -30.18
C ALA A 115 23.39 -11.96 -29.09
N SER A 116 23.74 -11.67 -27.84
CA SER A 116 22.91 -12.00 -26.69
C SER A 116 23.05 -11.00 -25.56
N GLU A 117 21.98 -10.87 -24.78
CA GLU A 117 21.90 -10.12 -23.54
C GLU A 117 21.48 -11.07 -22.44
N THR A 118 22.25 -11.12 -21.36
CA THR A 118 21.98 -12.03 -20.25
C THR A 118 21.73 -11.22 -18.99
N TYR A 119 20.55 -11.40 -18.39
CA TYR A 119 20.26 -10.84 -17.07
C TYR A 119 20.63 -11.85 -15.99
N PHE A 120 21.60 -11.48 -15.15
CA PHE A 120 22.13 -12.32 -14.10
C PHE A 120 22.55 -11.48 -12.89
N GLY A 121 22.12 -11.85 -11.69
CA GLY A 121 22.56 -11.15 -10.47
C GLY A 121 22.19 -9.66 -10.41
N ARG A 122 21.08 -9.27 -11.04
CA ARG A 122 20.67 -7.86 -11.22
C ARG A 122 21.64 -7.04 -12.06
N SER A 123 22.40 -7.69 -12.93
CA SER A 123 23.23 -7.06 -13.96
C SER A 123 22.83 -7.62 -15.32
N TRP A 124 22.99 -6.81 -16.34
CA TRP A 124 22.97 -7.27 -17.72
C TRP A 124 24.40 -7.38 -18.23
N TYR A 125 24.65 -8.33 -19.12
CA TYR A 125 25.89 -8.40 -19.88
C TYR A 125 25.64 -8.93 -21.29
N GLN A 126 26.42 -8.41 -22.24
CA GLN A 126 26.31 -8.78 -23.64
C GLN A 126 27.34 -9.86 -23.99
N ALA A 127 26.94 -10.85 -24.78
CA ALA A 127 27.84 -11.92 -25.24
C ALA A 127 27.61 -12.34 -26.70
N TYR A 128 28.66 -12.87 -27.33
CA TYR A 128 28.68 -13.30 -28.73
C TYR A 128 29.07 -14.78 -28.87
N PRO A 129 28.57 -15.49 -29.90
CA PRO A 129 28.89 -16.89 -30.10
C PRO A 129 30.37 -17.08 -30.50
N GLN A 130 31.04 -18.05 -29.87
CA GLN A 130 32.44 -18.46 -30.09
C GLN A 130 32.52 -19.99 -30.07
N GLY A 131 32.00 -20.62 -31.12
CA GLY A 131 31.83 -22.07 -31.15
C GLY A 131 30.73 -22.51 -30.18
N GLU A 132 31.06 -23.41 -29.24
CA GLU A 132 30.11 -23.86 -28.19
C GLU A 132 29.94 -22.87 -27.03
N TRP A 133 30.72 -21.78 -27.01
CA TRP A 133 30.73 -20.80 -25.93
C TRP A 133 30.08 -19.48 -26.34
N TRP A 134 29.48 -18.79 -25.39
CA TRP A 134 29.09 -17.40 -25.49
C TRP A 134 30.12 -16.54 -24.76
N GLY A 135 30.94 -15.81 -25.51
CA GLY A 135 31.97 -14.92 -24.98
C GLY A 135 31.39 -13.55 -24.65
N MET A 136 31.42 -13.16 -23.38
CA MET A 136 31.02 -11.83 -22.93
C MET A 136 31.94 -10.78 -23.54
N SER A 137 31.34 -9.70 -24.04
CA SER A 137 32.03 -8.52 -24.53
C SER A 137 32.22 -7.49 -23.41
N HIS A 138 31.14 -7.13 -22.73
CA HIS A 138 31.13 -6.13 -21.66
C HIS A 138 29.87 -6.25 -20.81
N GLY A 139 29.86 -5.59 -19.65
CA GLY A 139 28.66 -5.42 -18.83
C GLY A 139 27.75 -4.37 -19.45
N GLU A 140 26.43 -4.57 -19.37
CA GLU A 140 25.47 -3.78 -20.13
C GLU A 140 24.53 -2.97 -19.20
N PRO A 141 25.06 -1.98 -18.44
CA PRO A 141 24.29 -1.29 -17.42
C PRO A 141 23.11 -0.49 -17.97
N PHE A 142 23.10 -0.13 -19.26
CA PHE A 142 21.97 0.62 -19.84
C PHE A 142 20.68 -0.19 -19.87
N LEU A 143 20.78 -1.53 -19.93
CA LEU A 143 19.63 -2.41 -19.85
C LEU A 143 19.01 -2.51 -18.46
N LEU A 144 19.63 -1.91 -17.44
CA LEU A 144 18.93 -1.66 -16.17
C LEU A 144 17.77 -0.68 -16.34
N ARG A 145 17.73 0.10 -17.44
CA ARG A 145 16.56 0.89 -17.87
C ARG A 145 15.46 0.04 -18.53
N SER A 146 15.80 -1.17 -18.99
CA SER A 146 14.83 -2.14 -19.49
C SER A 146 14.20 -2.93 -18.34
N TYR A 147 15.03 -3.46 -17.44
CA TYR A 147 14.59 -4.23 -16.28
C TYR A 147 15.66 -4.24 -15.18
N ALA A 148 15.24 -3.99 -13.94
CA ALA A 148 16.09 -3.99 -12.74
C ALA A 148 15.46 -4.76 -11.54
N GLY A 149 14.46 -5.62 -11.83
CA GLY A 149 13.71 -6.42 -10.85
C GLY A 149 14.36 -7.74 -10.48
N LYS A 150 13.65 -8.59 -9.72
CA LYS A 150 14.14 -9.93 -9.36
C LYS A 150 14.18 -10.87 -10.57
N ILE A 151 15.16 -11.77 -10.58
CA ILE A 151 15.44 -12.65 -11.74
C ILE A 151 14.35 -13.71 -11.95
N ASP A 152 13.70 -14.18 -10.89
CA ASP A 152 12.66 -15.20 -10.92
C ASP A 152 11.33 -14.69 -11.52
N LYS A 153 11.08 -13.38 -11.46
CA LYS A 153 9.90 -12.74 -12.10
C LYS A 153 10.08 -12.51 -13.60
N LEU A 154 11.32 -12.31 -14.05
CA LEU A 154 11.63 -11.91 -15.42
C LEU A 154 11.08 -12.88 -16.50
N PRO A 155 11.19 -14.23 -16.35
CA PRO A 155 10.60 -15.17 -17.30
C PRO A 155 9.10 -14.96 -17.53
N GLY A 156 8.33 -14.78 -16.45
CA GLY A 156 6.88 -14.55 -16.53
C GLY A 156 6.56 -13.22 -17.20
N LEU A 157 7.28 -12.16 -16.84
CA LEU A 157 7.15 -10.84 -17.48
C LEU A 157 7.48 -10.91 -18.98
N CYS A 158 8.52 -11.66 -19.36
CA CYS A 158 8.87 -11.86 -20.76
C CYS A 158 7.79 -12.63 -21.51
N ALA A 159 7.30 -13.73 -20.95
CA ALA A 159 6.19 -14.51 -21.54
C ALA A 159 4.96 -13.63 -21.73
N ASP A 160 4.60 -12.86 -20.71
CA ASP A 160 3.48 -11.92 -20.77
C ASP A 160 3.63 -10.88 -21.88
N ILE A 161 4.81 -10.28 -22.03
CA ILE A 161 5.09 -9.33 -23.13
C ILE A 161 5.05 -10.01 -24.49
N ILE A 162 5.61 -11.22 -24.63
CA ILE A 162 5.57 -12.03 -25.87
C ILE A 162 4.11 -12.32 -26.26
N ASP A 163 3.28 -12.63 -25.29
CA ASP A 163 1.84 -12.84 -25.42
C ASP A 163 1.07 -11.53 -25.68
N GLY A 164 1.78 -10.41 -25.80
CA GLY A 164 1.25 -9.10 -26.17
C GLY A 164 0.61 -8.34 -25.01
N LYS A 165 0.83 -8.78 -23.76
CA LYS A 165 0.38 -8.09 -22.55
C LYS A 165 1.24 -6.86 -22.29
N GLU A 166 0.62 -5.84 -21.73
CA GLU A 166 1.34 -4.74 -21.10
C GLU A 166 1.60 -5.12 -19.65
N VAL A 167 2.87 -5.11 -19.26
CA VAL A 167 3.31 -5.45 -17.91
C VAL A 167 4.00 -4.26 -17.29
N ILE A 168 4.03 -4.22 -15.97
CA ILE A 168 4.75 -3.21 -15.22
C ILE A 168 6.08 -3.81 -14.82
N VAL A 169 7.17 -3.18 -15.24
CA VAL A 169 8.52 -3.61 -14.90
C VAL A 169 9.24 -2.57 -14.05
N PRO A 170 9.94 -2.97 -13.00
CA PRO A 170 10.89 -2.10 -12.34
C PRO A 170 12.09 -1.89 -13.26
N CYS A 171 12.48 -0.64 -13.47
CA CYS A 171 13.71 -0.27 -14.15
C CYS A 171 14.40 0.87 -13.42
N MET A 172 15.69 1.07 -13.67
CA MET A 172 16.40 2.24 -13.18
C MET A 172 16.03 3.46 -14.02
N VAL A 173 15.96 4.62 -13.35
CA VAL A 173 15.70 5.91 -13.97
C VAL A 173 16.83 6.29 -14.91
N ASP A 174 16.48 6.93 -16.02
CA ASP A 174 17.48 7.54 -16.89
C ASP A 174 18.26 8.63 -16.17
N GLY A 175 19.57 8.61 -16.35
CA GLY A 175 20.43 9.62 -15.77
C GLY A 175 21.89 9.29 -15.98
N ASP A 176 22.70 9.76 -15.03
CA ASP A 176 24.13 9.58 -15.00
C ASP A 176 24.53 8.10 -15.22
N LYS A 177 25.41 7.89 -16.21
CA LYS A 177 25.88 6.56 -16.61
C LYS A 177 26.67 5.87 -15.50
N GLU A 178 27.28 6.64 -14.60
CA GLU A 178 27.97 6.10 -13.42
C GLU A 178 26.99 5.64 -12.34
N ALA A 179 25.90 6.39 -12.08
CA ALA A 179 24.87 5.99 -11.13
C ALA A 179 24.15 4.68 -11.53
N ILE A 180 23.89 4.48 -12.82
CA ILE A 180 23.28 3.23 -13.32
C ILE A 180 24.27 2.06 -13.20
N HIS A 181 25.53 2.27 -13.59
CA HIS A 181 26.58 1.26 -13.47
C HIS A 181 26.81 0.85 -12.00
N LYS A 182 26.83 1.82 -11.08
CA LYS A 182 26.94 1.58 -9.63
C LYS A 182 25.63 1.10 -8.99
N LYS A 183 24.54 0.97 -9.76
CA LYS A 183 23.21 0.55 -9.31
C LYS A 183 22.63 1.46 -8.20
N THR A 184 23.03 2.74 -8.19
CA THR A 184 22.59 3.75 -7.21
C THR A 184 21.51 4.68 -7.79
N ALA A 185 21.15 4.52 -9.06
CA ALA A 185 20.01 5.22 -9.65
C ALA A 185 18.69 4.79 -8.98
N ARG A 186 17.72 5.71 -8.96
CA ARG A 186 16.37 5.41 -8.44
C ARG A 186 15.69 4.35 -9.30
N ILE A 187 14.79 3.57 -8.70
CA ILE A 187 13.95 2.62 -9.42
C ILE A 187 12.59 3.29 -9.70
N GLN A 188 12.11 3.10 -10.91
CA GLN A 188 10.77 3.46 -11.35
C GLN A 188 10.08 2.22 -11.92
N ARG A 189 8.75 2.21 -11.88
CA ARG A 189 7.91 1.23 -12.54
C ARG A 189 7.43 1.78 -13.86
N LEU A 190 7.68 1.04 -14.93
CA LEU A 190 7.24 1.40 -16.28
C LEU A 190 6.32 0.35 -16.87
N LYS A 191 5.29 0.81 -17.57
CA LYS A 191 4.50 0.00 -18.50
C LYS A 191 5.37 -0.40 -19.69
N THR A 192 5.43 -1.68 -20.01
CA THR A 192 6.16 -2.20 -21.16
C THR A 192 5.31 -3.25 -21.88
N SER A 193 5.30 -3.20 -23.21
CA SER A 193 4.55 -4.15 -24.05
C SER A 193 5.12 -4.16 -25.46
N LEU A 194 4.80 -5.19 -26.26
CA LEU A 194 5.15 -5.19 -27.70
C LEU A 194 4.44 -4.10 -28.52
N LYS A 195 3.53 -3.32 -27.92
CA LYS A 195 2.93 -2.12 -28.52
C LYS A 195 3.67 -0.84 -28.13
N ASN A 196 4.30 -0.84 -26.96
CA ASN A 196 5.08 0.24 -26.40
C ASN A 196 6.55 -0.18 -26.39
N ILE A 197 7.09 -0.37 -27.59
CA ILE A 197 8.45 -0.87 -27.78
C ILE A 197 9.48 0.23 -27.51
N ASP A 198 9.16 1.47 -27.89
CA ASP A 198 9.97 2.63 -27.58
C ASP A 198 9.83 2.97 -26.10
N TYR A 199 10.96 3.09 -25.41
CA TYR A 199 10.99 3.50 -24.01
C TYR A 199 10.54 4.98 -23.90
N ASN A 200 9.48 5.26 -23.13
CA ASN A 200 9.00 6.63 -22.89
C ASN A 200 8.61 6.85 -21.41
N PRO A 201 9.45 7.51 -20.60
CA PRO A 201 9.23 7.63 -19.16
C PRO A 201 8.13 8.62 -18.78
N LYS A 202 7.56 9.39 -19.72
CA LYS A 202 6.38 10.24 -19.44
C LYS A 202 5.08 9.49 -19.69
N ARG A 203 5.07 8.62 -20.71
CA ARG A 203 3.91 7.79 -21.08
C ARG A 203 3.80 6.56 -20.18
N ASP A 204 4.95 5.93 -19.92
CA ASP A 204 5.00 4.59 -19.36
C ASP A 204 5.13 4.59 -17.83
N PHE A 205 5.41 5.74 -17.21
CA PHE A 205 5.63 5.84 -15.77
C PHE A 205 4.37 5.51 -14.97
N VAL A 206 4.52 4.55 -14.07
CA VAL A 206 3.46 4.09 -13.14
C VAL A 206 3.68 4.65 -11.75
N GLY A 207 4.93 4.72 -11.31
CA GLY A 207 5.26 5.15 -9.97
C GLY A 207 6.71 4.89 -9.62
N TRP A 208 7.14 5.45 -8.50
CA TRP A 208 8.47 5.20 -7.95
C TRP A 208 8.53 3.84 -7.24
N GLY A 209 9.73 3.29 -7.15
CA GLY A 209 10.02 2.06 -6.41
C GLY A 209 9.90 0.78 -7.23
N GLY A 210 10.39 -0.33 -6.66
CA GLY A 210 10.24 -1.71 -7.11
C GLY A 210 9.90 -2.60 -5.92
N GLU A 211 10.30 -3.87 -5.95
CA GLU A 211 10.27 -4.78 -4.78
C GLU A 211 11.28 -4.30 -3.70
N ASP A 212 10.98 -3.16 -3.07
CA ASP A 212 11.90 -2.32 -2.28
C ASP A 212 12.08 -2.78 -0.83
N ILE A 213 11.45 -3.89 -0.44
CA ILE A 213 11.76 -4.56 0.81
C ILE A 213 13.12 -5.25 0.67
N ARG A 214 14.13 -4.72 1.36
CA ARG A 214 15.51 -5.19 1.30
C ARG A 214 15.89 -5.84 2.61
N ALA A 215 16.68 -6.91 2.54
CA ALA A 215 17.29 -7.49 3.72
C ALA A 215 18.15 -6.45 4.46
N LEU A 216 17.99 -6.40 5.77
CA LEU A 216 18.61 -5.42 6.65
C LEU A 216 19.67 -6.12 7.52
N LYS A 217 20.92 -5.68 7.40
CA LYS A 217 22.04 -6.21 8.19
C LYS A 217 22.43 -5.23 9.29
N GLY A 218 22.71 -5.76 10.48
CA GLY A 218 23.22 -4.98 11.61
C GLY A 218 22.17 -4.17 12.35
N MET A 219 20.90 -4.58 12.29
CA MET A 219 19.83 -4.17 13.20
C MET A 219 19.20 -5.43 13.79
N PRO A 220 19.73 -5.98 14.89
CA PRO A 220 19.11 -7.13 15.52
C PRO A 220 17.64 -6.81 15.84
N GLY A 221 16.75 -7.81 15.78
CA GLY A 221 15.31 -7.59 15.90
C GLY A 221 14.60 -7.18 14.61
N PHE A 222 15.34 -6.82 13.55
CA PHE A 222 14.77 -6.52 12.22
C PHE A 222 15.53 -7.24 11.12
N ASP A 223 14.83 -7.84 10.15
CA ASP A 223 15.48 -8.53 9.02
C ASP A 223 15.28 -7.84 7.67
N ARG A 224 14.31 -6.93 7.57
CA ARG A 224 13.99 -6.23 6.33
C ARG A 224 13.65 -4.76 6.59
N PHE A 225 13.87 -3.95 5.57
CA PHE A 225 13.53 -2.53 5.55
C PHE A 225 12.93 -2.18 4.19
N ALA A 226 11.87 -1.36 4.21
CA ALA A 226 11.34 -0.69 3.03
C ALA A 226 11.57 0.83 3.17
N SER A 227 12.16 1.43 2.14
CA SER A 227 12.11 2.89 2.00
C SER A 227 10.71 3.27 1.52
N LEU A 228 10.08 4.19 2.24
CA LEU A 228 8.76 4.73 1.90
C LEU A 228 8.91 6.14 1.34
N THR A 229 7.78 6.72 0.91
CA THR A 229 7.76 8.07 0.37
C THR A 229 8.43 9.08 1.30
N LYS A 230 9.34 9.86 0.74
CA LYS A 230 9.87 11.07 1.37
C LYS A 230 8.76 12.09 1.58
N LEU A 231 8.58 12.51 2.83
CA LEU A 231 7.71 13.61 3.19
C LEU A 231 8.52 14.92 3.24
N ASP A 232 7.80 16.04 3.31
CA ASP A 232 8.40 17.35 3.49
C ASP A 232 8.91 17.59 4.93
N ALA A 233 9.40 18.80 5.19
CA ALA A 233 9.93 19.21 6.49
C ALA A 233 8.85 19.34 7.58
N GLU A 234 7.60 18.97 7.29
CA GLU A 234 6.50 18.97 8.23
C GLU A 234 5.74 17.65 8.18
N ALA A 235 6.45 16.51 8.11
CA ALA A 235 5.87 15.21 8.44
C ALA A 235 5.09 15.29 9.76
N GLN A 236 3.84 14.82 9.80
CA GLN A 236 2.96 14.98 10.97
C GLN A 236 2.50 13.65 11.55
N ALA A 237 1.98 12.75 10.71
CA ALA A 237 1.25 11.57 11.18
C ALA A 237 1.55 10.34 10.31
N VAL A 238 1.33 9.17 10.91
CA VAL A 238 1.30 7.89 10.23
C VAL A 238 0.22 7.00 10.85
N THR A 239 -0.62 6.42 10.00
CA THR A 239 -1.57 5.36 10.39
C THR A 239 -1.30 4.11 9.59
N ALA A 240 -1.75 2.97 10.13
CA ALA A 240 -1.89 1.77 9.35
C ALA A 240 -3.28 1.16 9.57
N ILE A 241 -3.86 0.58 8.52
CA ILE A 241 -5.14 -0.12 8.52
C ILE A 241 -5.22 -0.97 7.26
N ASP A 242 -5.85 -2.13 7.32
CA ASP A 242 -6.16 -2.95 6.14
C ASP A 242 -7.39 -2.35 5.43
N PHE A 243 -7.17 -1.42 4.48
CA PHE A 243 -8.28 -0.72 3.82
C PHE A 243 -8.85 -1.46 2.62
N ASP A 244 -8.12 -2.41 2.04
CA ASP A 244 -8.58 -3.20 0.91
C ASP A 244 -9.10 -4.60 1.31
N ASN A 245 -8.99 -4.94 2.60
CA ASN A 245 -9.43 -6.18 3.23
C ASN A 245 -8.67 -7.42 2.70
N ASP A 246 -7.39 -7.26 2.35
CA ASP A 246 -6.51 -8.35 1.93
C ASP A 246 -5.85 -9.10 3.11
N GLY A 247 -6.03 -8.59 4.33
CA GLY A 247 -5.47 -9.16 5.56
C GLY A 247 -4.10 -8.60 5.95
N LYS A 248 -3.53 -7.66 5.19
CA LYS A 248 -2.28 -6.97 5.51
C LYS A 248 -2.57 -5.49 5.78
N PRO A 249 -2.05 -4.92 6.88
CA PRO A 249 -2.20 -3.50 7.11
C PRO A 249 -1.50 -2.68 6.00
N ASP A 250 -2.24 -1.72 5.45
CA ASP A 250 -1.75 -0.66 4.58
C ASP A 250 -1.30 0.55 5.40
N VAL A 251 -0.62 1.52 4.79
CA VAL A 251 -0.01 2.66 5.48
C VAL A 251 -0.49 3.99 4.91
N CYS A 252 -0.85 4.95 5.75
CA CYS A 252 -1.09 6.34 5.34
C CYS A 252 -0.11 7.29 6.04
N LEU A 253 0.67 8.00 5.23
CA LEU A 253 1.67 8.99 5.66
C LEU A 253 1.16 10.40 5.39
N CYS A 254 1.27 11.30 6.37
CA CYS A 254 0.86 12.70 6.23
C CYS A 254 2.05 13.66 6.42
N GLY A 255 2.30 14.51 5.45
CA GLY A 255 3.13 15.72 5.55
C GLY A 255 2.33 16.97 5.20
N ALA A 256 2.95 18.16 5.27
CA ALA A 256 2.23 19.42 5.03
C ALA A 256 1.76 19.61 3.59
N ASN A 257 2.46 19.04 2.62
CA ASN A 257 2.20 19.20 1.19
C ASN A 257 1.76 17.92 0.50
N LYS A 258 1.84 16.77 1.18
CA LYS A 258 1.48 15.47 0.60
C LYS A 258 0.87 14.54 1.64
N VAL A 259 -0.17 13.82 1.23
CA VAL A 259 -0.59 12.56 1.85
C VAL A 259 -0.25 11.41 0.92
N SER A 260 0.37 10.38 1.46
CA SER A 260 0.68 9.14 0.73
C SER A 260 -0.06 7.98 1.37
N LEU A 261 -1.10 7.51 0.68
CA LEU A 261 -1.78 6.27 1.01
C LEU A 261 -1.09 5.12 0.28
N LEU A 262 -0.61 4.12 1.00
CA LEU A 262 0.30 3.09 0.52
C LEU A 262 -0.31 1.71 0.79
N GLN A 263 -0.84 1.08 -0.26
CA GLN A 263 -1.32 -0.29 -0.23
C GLN A 263 -0.15 -1.27 -0.09
N ASN A 264 -0.25 -2.24 0.82
CA ASN A 264 0.79 -3.19 1.13
C ASN A 264 0.60 -4.52 0.39
N GLY A 265 1.44 -4.78 -0.61
CA GLY A 265 1.41 -6.04 -1.37
C GLY A 265 2.05 -7.24 -0.65
N GLY A 266 2.80 -7.00 0.44
CA GLY A 266 3.63 -7.99 1.15
C GLY A 266 5.08 -8.07 0.66
N ASP A 267 5.36 -7.70 -0.59
CA ASP A 267 6.71 -7.57 -1.16
C ASP A 267 7.09 -6.14 -1.57
N GLY A 268 6.18 -5.19 -1.34
CA GLY A 268 6.35 -3.77 -1.59
C GLY A 268 5.07 -2.97 -1.33
N PHE A 269 5.16 -1.65 -1.50
CA PHE A 269 4.05 -0.72 -1.31
C PHE A 269 3.65 -0.07 -2.63
N ILE A 270 2.34 0.13 -2.84
CA ILE A 270 1.77 0.80 -4.00
C ILE A 270 1.02 2.04 -3.51
N GLU A 271 1.33 3.21 -4.07
CA GLU A 271 0.61 4.43 -3.71
C GLU A 271 -0.80 4.42 -4.33
N THR A 272 -1.81 4.53 -3.47
CA THR A 272 -3.24 4.59 -3.81
C THR A 272 -3.68 6.05 -3.94
N PRO A 273 -4.28 6.46 -5.07
CA PRO A 273 -4.69 7.84 -5.26
C PRO A 273 -5.93 8.20 -4.43
N LEU A 274 -5.90 9.37 -3.79
CA LEU A 274 -7.08 10.01 -3.19
C LEU A 274 -7.63 11.06 -4.17
N PRO A 275 -8.82 10.86 -4.76
CA PRO A 275 -9.30 11.71 -5.85
C PRO A 275 -9.55 13.14 -5.38
N GLY A 276 -9.05 14.13 -6.11
CA GLY A 276 -9.29 15.55 -5.81
C GLY A 276 -8.54 16.10 -4.59
N LEU A 277 -7.70 15.29 -3.93
CA LEU A 277 -6.83 15.78 -2.87
C LEU A 277 -5.67 16.60 -3.45
N THR A 278 -5.52 17.84 -3.00
CA THR A 278 -4.37 18.70 -3.29
C THR A 278 -3.75 19.15 -1.98
N GLY A 279 -2.42 19.02 -1.86
CA GLY A 279 -1.69 19.35 -0.63
C GLY A 279 -1.61 18.19 0.37
N GLY A 280 -1.32 18.54 1.63
CA GLY A 280 -1.10 17.60 2.71
C GLY A 280 -2.15 17.65 3.82
N ALA A 281 -1.89 16.90 4.89
CA ALA A 281 -2.74 16.79 6.05
C ALA A 281 -1.90 16.77 7.33
N ARG A 282 -2.51 17.13 8.45
CA ARG A 282 -1.90 17.05 9.79
C ARG A 282 -2.31 15.80 10.56
N ALA A 283 -3.46 15.23 10.24
CA ALA A 283 -3.96 14.00 10.81
C ALA A 283 -4.67 13.16 9.74
N ALA A 284 -4.63 11.85 9.91
CA ALA A 284 -5.41 10.87 9.17
C ALA A 284 -6.08 9.94 10.19
N VAL A 285 -7.41 9.82 10.12
CA VAL A 285 -8.19 8.95 11.01
C VAL A 285 -9.18 8.13 10.21
N TRP A 286 -9.48 6.94 10.72
CA TRP A 286 -10.25 5.92 10.00
C TRP A 286 -11.49 5.51 10.80
N ALA A 287 -12.64 5.41 10.14
CA ALA A 287 -13.87 4.84 10.67
C ALA A 287 -14.81 4.46 9.51
N ASP A 288 -15.82 3.62 9.74
CA ASP A 288 -16.87 3.42 8.74
C ASP A 288 -17.96 4.45 8.98
N VAL A 289 -17.83 5.59 8.32
CA VAL A 289 -18.77 6.69 8.53
C VAL A 289 -20.12 6.45 7.86
N ASN A 290 -20.20 5.38 7.05
CA ASN A 290 -21.32 5.15 6.18
C ASN A 290 -22.10 3.87 6.45
N GLY A 291 -21.61 3.00 7.34
CA GLY A 291 -22.19 1.71 7.70
C GLY A 291 -21.99 0.59 6.67
N ASP A 292 -21.13 0.77 5.65
CA ASP A 292 -20.89 -0.24 4.62
C ASP A 292 -19.87 -1.30 5.00
N GLY A 293 -19.23 -1.15 6.15
CA GLY A 293 -18.27 -2.09 6.70
C GLY A 293 -16.84 -1.92 6.19
N LEU A 294 -16.54 -0.86 5.43
CA LEU A 294 -15.19 -0.52 4.98
C LEU A 294 -14.64 0.73 5.68
N PRO A 295 -13.32 0.83 5.92
CA PRO A 295 -12.71 2.00 6.53
C PRO A 295 -12.69 3.20 5.61
N ASP A 296 -13.46 4.22 5.96
CA ASP A 296 -13.42 5.55 5.37
C ASP A 296 -12.33 6.40 6.03
N LEU A 297 -11.70 7.27 5.24
CA LEU A 297 -10.59 8.12 5.66
C LEU A 297 -11.05 9.56 5.86
N LEU A 298 -10.82 10.12 7.05
CA LEU A 298 -10.92 11.54 7.31
C LEU A 298 -9.52 12.15 7.49
N LEU A 299 -9.23 13.20 6.72
CA LEU A 299 -8.01 14.00 6.84
C LEU A 299 -8.30 15.37 7.45
N ALA A 300 -7.50 15.75 8.44
CA ALA A 300 -7.43 17.12 8.93
C ALA A 300 -6.45 17.92 8.05
N THR A 301 -6.94 18.73 7.13
CA THR A 301 -6.08 19.55 6.26
C THR A 301 -6.08 21.03 6.67
N PRO A 302 -5.04 21.80 6.30
CA PRO A 302 -5.02 23.24 6.54
C PRO A 302 -6.18 24.00 5.90
N THR A 303 -6.81 23.46 4.84
CA THR A 303 -7.92 24.11 4.11
C THR A 303 -9.29 23.57 4.48
N GLY A 304 -9.36 22.62 5.42
CA GLY A 304 -10.59 21.99 5.88
C GLY A 304 -10.52 20.48 5.94
N PRO A 305 -11.56 19.83 6.51
CA PRO A 305 -11.59 18.39 6.57
C PRO A 305 -11.80 17.80 5.18
N LYS A 306 -11.17 16.66 4.90
CA LYS A 306 -11.41 15.87 3.68
C LYS A 306 -11.89 14.48 4.06
N LEU A 307 -13.07 14.10 3.58
CA LEU A 307 -13.65 12.78 3.84
C LEU A 307 -13.62 11.95 2.56
N PHE A 308 -13.02 10.78 2.63
CA PHE A 308 -12.92 9.82 1.54
C PHE A 308 -13.62 8.53 1.93
N ALA A 309 -14.77 8.26 1.30
CA ALA A 309 -15.44 6.99 1.48
C ALA A 309 -14.74 5.88 0.70
N ASN A 310 -14.43 4.78 1.37
CA ASN A 310 -13.83 3.61 0.78
C ASN A 310 -14.89 2.87 -0.04
N ALA A 311 -14.55 2.54 -1.28
CA ALA A 311 -15.43 1.83 -2.20
C ALA A 311 -15.03 0.37 -2.37
N GLY A 312 -14.01 -0.10 -1.66
CA GLY A 312 -13.44 -1.45 -1.74
C GLY A 312 -12.26 -1.55 -2.71
N LYS A 313 -11.42 -2.57 -2.51
CA LYS A 313 -10.21 -2.85 -3.32
C LYS A 313 -9.27 -1.64 -3.48
N GLY A 314 -9.09 -0.88 -2.41
CA GLY A 314 -8.23 0.30 -2.41
C GLY A 314 -8.74 1.48 -3.25
N GLN A 315 -10.04 1.56 -3.53
CA GLN A 315 -10.64 2.70 -4.23
C GLN A 315 -11.35 3.63 -3.24
N PHE A 316 -11.24 4.94 -3.45
CA PHE A 316 -11.84 5.96 -2.60
C PHE A 316 -12.66 6.97 -3.40
N ARG A 317 -13.70 7.53 -2.78
CA ARG A 317 -14.55 8.59 -3.32
C ARG A 317 -14.48 9.81 -2.42
N ASP A 318 -14.26 11.00 -2.98
CA ASP A 318 -14.31 12.25 -2.22
C ASP A 318 -15.76 12.56 -1.82
N GLU A 319 -16.06 12.42 -0.54
CA GLU A 319 -17.34 12.73 0.10
C GLU A 319 -17.20 13.97 1.01
N SER A 320 -16.19 14.82 0.80
CA SER A 320 -16.00 16.04 1.60
C SER A 320 -17.18 17.01 1.50
N ALA A 321 -17.98 16.94 0.44
CA ALA A 321 -19.21 17.71 0.29
C ALA A 321 -20.33 17.29 1.28
N ARG A 322 -20.18 16.15 1.96
CA ARG A 322 -21.07 15.66 3.03
C ARG A 322 -20.82 16.29 4.38
N LEU A 323 -19.65 16.90 4.53
CA LEU A 323 -19.25 17.60 5.74
C LEU A 323 -19.89 18.99 5.76
N PRO A 324 -20.24 19.52 6.94
CA PRO A 324 -20.65 20.89 7.11
C PRO A 324 -19.62 21.87 6.53
N LYS A 325 -20.10 22.97 5.94
CA LYS A 325 -19.24 24.05 5.46
C LYS A 325 -19.04 25.05 6.59
N GLU A 326 -17.79 25.28 6.98
CA GLU A 326 -17.42 26.39 7.86
C GLU A 326 -16.68 27.49 7.10
N LEU A 327 -16.66 28.69 7.70
CA LEU A 327 -16.12 29.90 7.10
C LEU A 327 -14.58 29.95 7.13
N ALA A 328 -13.93 29.20 8.03
CA ALA A 328 -12.47 29.17 8.15
C ALA A 328 -11.96 27.86 8.78
N TYR A 329 -10.98 27.24 8.13
CA TYR A 329 -10.33 26.04 8.63
C TYR A 329 -8.82 26.26 8.76
N ASN A 330 -8.24 25.78 9.86
CA ASN A 330 -6.82 25.53 10.04
C ASN A 330 -6.69 24.30 10.95
N LEU A 331 -7.13 23.16 10.43
CA LEU A 331 -7.23 21.94 11.25
C LEU A 331 -5.86 21.47 11.69
N THR A 332 -5.76 21.11 12.96
CA THR A 332 -4.54 20.63 13.62
C THR A 332 -4.64 19.15 13.95
N ALA A 333 -5.83 18.69 14.31
CA ALA A 333 -6.12 17.32 14.69
C ALA A 333 -7.53 16.92 14.26
N ALA A 334 -7.77 15.61 14.17
CA ALA A 334 -9.08 15.02 13.98
C ALA A 334 -9.18 13.72 14.79
N ALA A 335 -10.38 13.36 15.20
CA ALA A 335 -10.70 12.08 15.79
C ALA A 335 -12.12 11.65 15.39
N PHE A 336 -12.33 10.33 15.35
CA PHE A 336 -13.67 9.73 15.35
C PHE A 336 -14.02 9.27 16.77
N GLY A 337 -15.33 9.22 17.08
CA GLY A 337 -15.89 8.65 18.31
C GLY A 337 -17.41 8.59 18.22
N ASP A 338 -18.05 7.67 18.93
CA ASP A 338 -19.51 7.62 19.14
C ASP A 338 -19.82 8.34 20.46
N PHE A 339 -19.89 9.67 20.41
CA PHE A 339 -19.96 10.45 21.65
C PHE A 339 -21.37 10.44 22.24
N ASP A 340 -22.39 10.28 21.40
CA ASP A 340 -23.80 10.27 21.82
C ASP A 340 -24.38 8.86 22.05
N GLY A 341 -23.62 7.81 21.72
CA GLY A 341 -23.95 6.42 21.97
C GLY A 341 -24.97 5.85 20.98
N ASP A 342 -25.10 6.46 19.80
CA ASP A 342 -26.03 6.02 18.75
C ASP A 342 -25.46 4.91 17.85
N GLY A 343 -24.20 4.54 18.06
CA GLY A 343 -23.48 3.50 17.33
C GLY A 343 -22.82 3.98 16.03
N LYS A 344 -22.86 5.28 15.72
CA LYS A 344 -22.22 5.86 14.52
C LYS A 344 -21.00 6.70 14.90
N PRO A 345 -19.95 6.71 14.06
CA PRO A 345 -18.78 7.53 14.33
C PRO A 345 -19.08 9.01 14.02
N ASP A 346 -19.06 9.84 15.06
CA ASP A 346 -19.03 11.29 15.01
C ASP A 346 -17.61 11.81 14.77
N ILE A 347 -17.51 13.06 14.31
CA ILE A 347 -16.23 13.73 14.03
C ILE A 347 -15.95 14.79 15.09
N LEU A 348 -14.78 14.70 15.71
CA LEU A 348 -14.21 15.79 16.50
C LEU A 348 -13.00 16.39 15.78
N LEU A 349 -13.01 17.71 15.56
CA LEU A 349 -11.92 18.44 14.91
C LEU A 349 -11.27 19.43 15.88
N GLY A 350 -9.94 19.48 15.86
CA GLY A 350 -9.15 20.53 16.50
C GLY A 350 -8.81 21.64 15.51
N ASN A 351 -9.32 22.85 15.74
CA ASN A 351 -9.04 24.03 14.93
C ASN A 351 -8.04 24.93 15.65
N GLY A 352 -6.85 25.13 15.06
CA GLY A 352 -5.66 25.62 15.78
C GLY A 352 -5.82 26.93 16.57
N TYR A 353 -6.79 27.79 16.24
CA TYR A 353 -7.14 29.00 17.03
C TYR A 353 -8.66 29.22 17.16
N HIS A 354 -9.44 28.15 16.95
CA HIS A 354 -10.91 28.18 17.07
C HIS A 354 -11.43 26.93 17.82
N GLY A 355 -10.60 26.39 18.72
CA GLY A 355 -10.97 25.34 19.66
C GLY A 355 -11.41 24.04 19.00
N LEU A 356 -12.28 23.30 19.70
CA LEU A 356 -12.85 22.04 19.24
C LEU A 356 -14.20 22.22 18.55
N ARG A 357 -14.44 21.41 17.52
CA ARG A 357 -15.72 21.33 16.79
C ARG A 357 -16.19 19.89 16.72
N LEU A 358 -17.44 19.64 17.07
CA LEU A 358 -18.05 18.31 17.08
C LEU A 358 -19.17 18.25 16.05
N TYR A 359 -19.09 17.26 15.17
CA TYR A 359 -20.12 16.98 14.18
C TYR A 359 -20.69 15.59 14.38
N ARG A 360 -22.00 15.54 14.67
CA ARG A 360 -22.73 14.30 14.86
C ARG A 360 -23.05 13.63 13.53
N ASN A 361 -22.86 12.32 13.43
CA ASN A 361 -23.21 11.56 12.26
C ASN A 361 -24.72 11.25 12.20
N THR A 362 -25.41 11.89 11.28
CA THR A 362 -26.86 11.71 11.05
C THR A 362 -27.19 10.70 9.96
N LYS A 363 -26.17 10.14 9.30
CA LYS A 363 -26.37 9.26 8.17
C LYS A 363 -26.99 7.94 8.61
N ALA A 364 -27.99 7.47 7.86
CA ALA A 364 -28.51 6.11 8.04
C ALA A 364 -27.49 5.08 7.52
N GLU A 365 -27.36 3.96 8.24
CA GLU A 365 -26.48 2.86 7.83
C GLU A 365 -26.71 2.46 6.37
N GLY A 366 -25.61 2.44 5.62
CA GLY A 366 -25.56 1.90 4.28
C GLY A 366 -25.68 0.37 4.30
N PRO A 367 -26.05 -0.25 3.17
CA PRO A 367 -25.99 -1.70 3.08
C PRO A 367 -24.52 -2.15 3.13
N LYS A 368 -24.22 -3.15 3.98
CA LYS A 368 -22.89 -3.75 4.09
C LYS A 368 -22.34 -4.15 2.71
N VAL A 369 -21.16 -3.65 2.39
CA VAL A 369 -20.39 -4.02 1.21
C VAL A 369 -19.71 -5.35 1.48
N VAL A 370 -20.09 -6.34 0.70
CA VAL A 370 -19.47 -7.66 0.72
C VAL A 370 -18.87 -7.87 -0.65
N LEU A 371 -17.53 -7.93 -0.73
CA LEU A 371 -16.86 -8.13 -2.00
C LEU A 371 -17.09 -9.57 -2.48
N PRO A 372 -17.59 -9.77 -3.71
CA PRO A 372 -17.84 -11.10 -4.24
C PRO A 372 -16.52 -11.78 -4.62
N THR A 373 -16.50 -13.10 -4.51
CA THR A 373 -15.57 -13.91 -5.31
C THR A 373 -16.04 -13.86 -6.75
N LEU A 374 -15.14 -13.47 -7.65
CA LEU A 374 -15.46 -13.31 -9.06
C LEU A 374 -15.20 -14.62 -9.80
N GLY A 375 -16.26 -15.19 -10.37
CA GLY A 375 -16.16 -16.36 -11.24
C GLY A 375 -15.68 -16.01 -12.65
N ASP A 376 -15.60 -17.06 -13.48
CA ASP A 376 -15.21 -16.96 -14.88
C ASP A 376 -16.10 -15.98 -15.65
N THR A 377 -15.47 -15.13 -16.46
CA THR A 377 -16.20 -14.26 -17.38
C THR A 377 -16.42 -15.00 -18.70
N HIS A 378 -17.60 -14.85 -19.29
CA HIS A 378 -17.93 -15.38 -20.59
C HIS A 378 -18.54 -14.29 -21.46
N SER A 379 -18.37 -14.37 -22.78
CA SER A 379 -19.12 -13.52 -23.70
C SER A 379 -19.78 -14.32 -24.79
N ILE A 380 -20.89 -13.80 -25.31
CA ILE A 380 -21.58 -14.37 -26.46
C ILE A 380 -22.06 -13.25 -27.40
N GLY A 381 -22.02 -13.55 -28.68
CA GLY A 381 -22.37 -12.65 -29.76
C GLY A 381 -21.80 -13.17 -31.07
N MET A 382 -22.04 -12.52 -32.19
CA MET A 382 -22.78 -11.27 -32.37
C MET A 382 -24.27 -11.53 -32.69
N PHE A 383 -25.17 -10.78 -32.07
CA PHE A 383 -26.61 -10.79 -32.36
C PHE A 383 -27.00 -9.60 -33.24
N ARG A 384 -27.94 -9.80 -34.18
CA ARG A 384 -28.43 -8.72 -35.04
C ARG A 384 -29.94 -8.82 -35.25
N ALA A 385 -30.66 -7.76 -34.93
CA ALA A 385 -32.07 -7.58 -35.21
C ALA A 385 -32.32 -7.38 -36.71
N ALA A 386 -33.58 -7.53 -37.14
CA ALA A 386 -33.99 -7.29 -38.52
C ALA A 386 -33.69 -5.83 -38.95
N ASN A 387 -33.98 -4.87 -38.06
CA ASN A 387 -33.54 -3.48 -38.19
C ASN A 387 -32.34 -3.22 -37.27
N PRO A 388 -31.13 -2.94 -37.80
CA PRO A 388 -29.94 -2.75 -36.98
C PRO A 388 -30.04 -1.59 -35.98
N ALA A 389 -30.89 -0.59 -36.22
CA ALA A 389 -31.13 0.52 -35.27
C ALA A 389 -31.82 0.05 -33.98
N ASP A 390 -32.49 -1.11 -34.01
CA ASP A 390 -33.25 -1.64 -32.89
C ASP A 390 -32.46 -2.67 -32.07
N ASN A 391 -31.19 -2.95 -32.39
CA ASN A 391 -30.41 -3.99 -31.71
C ASN A 391 -30.35 -3.84 -30.19
N PHE A 392 -30.25 -2.60 -29.71
CA PHE A 392 -30.21 -2.34 -28.28
C PHE A 392 -31.56 -2.66 -27.61
N LYS A 393 -32.67 -2.32 -28.30
CA LYS A 393 -34.04 -2.50 -27.86
C LYS A 393 -34.57 -3.92 -28.04
N THR A 394 -34.02 -4.67 -29.00
CA THR A 394 -34.46 -6.02 -29.36
C THR A 394 -34.02 -7.00 -28.28
N GLU A 395 -34.97 -7.71 -27.67
CA GLU A 395 -34.66 -8.80 -26.74
C GLU A 395 -34.12 -10.01 -27.50
N PHE A 396 -32.97 -10.55 -27.08
CA PHE A 396 -32.43 -11.80 -27.60
C PHE A 396 -32.60 -12.95 -26.58
N PRO A 397 -32.71 -14.23 -27.01
CA PRO A 397 -32.99 -15.35 -26.12
C PRO A 397 -32.06 -15.49 -24.91
N VAL A 398 -30.79 -15.09 -25.06
CA VAL A 398 -29.76 -15.09 -23.99
C VAL A 398 -30.13 -14.25 -22.77
N GLU A 399 -31.03 -13.28 -22.90
CA GLU A 399 -31.52 -12.45 -21.79
C GLU A 399 -32.40 -13.25 -20.82
N LYS A 400 -33.12 -14.28 -21.32
CA LYS A 400 -34.09 -15.07 -20.54
C LYS A 400 -33.58 -16.44 -20.15
N ASP A 401 -32.70 -17.02 -20.97
CA ASP A 401 -32.16 -18.35 -20.72
C ASP A 401 -31.19 -18.39 -19.53
N PRO A 402 -31.14 -19.48 -18.75
CA PRO A 402 -30.08 -19.70 -17.77
C PRO A 402 -28.72 -19.80 -18.49
N PHE A 403 -27.66 -19.38 -17.80
CA PHE A 403 -26.30 -19.48 -18.37
C PHE A 403 -25.92 -20.94 -18.57
N THR A 404 -25.70 -21.32 -19.83
CA THR A 404 -25.30 -22.67 -20.24
C THR A 404 -24.20 -22.52 -21.30
N PRO A 405 -22.92 -22.69 -20.96
CA PRO A 405 -21.80 -22.39 -21.86
C PRO A 405 -21.89 -23.09 -23.22
N GLU A 406 -22.42 -24.31 -23.23
CA GLU A 406 -22.48 -25.21 -24.39
C GLU A 406 -23.69 -24.93 -25.30
N LYS A 407 -24.66 -24.13 -24.84
CA LYS A 407 -25.88 -23.84 -25.61
C LYS A 407 -25.58 -22.93 -26.80
N GLU A 408 -26.06 -23.35 -27.96
CA GLU A 408 -25.91 -22.62 -29.22
C GLU A 408 -27.13 -21.75 -29.52
N TYR A 409 -26.89 -20.56 -30.06
CA TYR A 409 -27.89 -19.55 -30.38
C TYR A 409 -27.75 -19.10 -31.83
N LYS A 410 -28.85 -18.58 -32.40
CA LYS A 410 -28.83 -17.92 -33.71
C LYS A 410 -28.32 -16.49 -33.55
N GLY A 411 -27.12 -16.22 -34.06
CA GLY A 411 -26.51 -14.90 -34.13
C GLY A 411 -26.85 -14.17 -35.42
N LYS A 412 -25.98 -13.23 -35.81
CA LYS A 412 -26.10 -12.45 -37.05
C LYS A 412 -26.18 -13.37 -38.28
N ARG A 413 -27.17 -13.15 -39.15
CA ARG A 413 -27.44 -13.95 -40.36
C ARG A 413 -27.65 -15.45 -40.06
N ASP A 414 -28.28 -15.76 -38.92
CA ASP A 414 -28.54 -17.13 -38.46
C ASP A 414 -27.28 -17.98 -38.23
N MET A 415 -26.10 -17.36 -38.16
CA MET A 415 -24.86 -18.07 -37.81
C MET A 415 -24.91 -18.56 -36.36
N PRO A 416 -24.50 -19.79 -36.07
CA PRO A 416 -24.46 -20.32 -34.72
C PRO A 416 -23.43 -19.56 -33.86
N VAL A 417 -23.84 -19.14 -32.67
CA VAL A 417 -22.98 -18.50 -31.66
C VAL A 417 -23.14 -19.18 -30.31
N LYS A 418 -22.06 -19.24 -29.53
CA LYS A 418 -21.99 -19.91 -28.22
C LYS A 418 -21.15 -19.09 -27.26
N TRP A 419 -21.32 -19.34 -25.97
CA TRP A 419 -20.55 -18.65 -24.95
C TRP A 419 -19.07 -19.03 -25.06
N ALA A 420 -18.20 -18.03 -25.01
CA ALA A 420 -16.77 -18.21 -24.96
C ALA A 420 -16.26 -17.69 -23.61
N LYS A 421 -15.49 -18.51 -22.89
CA LYS A 421 -14.77 -18.06 -21.69
C LYS A 421 -13.80 -16.95 -22.07
N LYS A 422 -13.75 -15.90 -21.26
CA LYS A 422 -12.94 -14.71 -21.44
C LYS A 422 -12.13 -14.44 -20.18
N ASP A 423 -10.85 -14.13 -20.37
CA ASP A 423 -9.95 -13.70 -19.29
C ASP A 423 -10.02 -12.18 -19.13
N PHE A 424 -11.22 -11.67 -18.87
CA PHE A 424 -11.45 -10.25 -18.62
C PHE A 424 -11.04 -9.93 -17.17
N LYS A 425 -10.03 -9.07 -17.02
CA LYS A 425 -9.55 -8.64 -15.71
C LYS A 425 -10.43 -7.53 -15.15
N ASP A 426 -10.63 -7.60 -13.84
CA ASP A 426 -11.42 -6.62 -13.09
C ASP A 426 -10.71 -5.25 -13.10
N GLY A 427 -11.43 -4.17 -13.39
CA GLY A 427 -10.90 -2.81 -13.47
C GLY A 427 -10.13 -2.49 -14.77
N GLU A 428 -9.97 -3.46 -15.67
CA GLU A 428 -9.23 -3.26 -16.93
C GLU A 428 -10.15 -3.19 -18.17
N PRO A 429 -9.80 -2.33 -19.16
CA PRO A 429 -10.43 -2.34 -20.47
C PRO A 429 -10.34 -3.71 -21.16
N SER A 430 -11.48 -4.38 -21.23
CA SER A 430 -11.69 -5.65 -21.91
C SER A 430 -12.28 -5.43 -23.29
N LYS A 431 -11.73 -6.13 -24.29
CA LYS A 431 -12.27 -6.10 -25.66
C LYS A 431 -13.21 -7.28 -25.87
N LEU A 432 -14.41 -6.98 -26.34
CA LEU A 432 -15.29 -8.01 -26.89
C LEU A 432 -14.76 -8.46 -28.26
N ASP A 433 -15.03 -9.71 -28.64
CA ASP A 433 -14.69 -10.24 -29.97
C ASP A 433 -15.21 -9.30 -31.07
N GLU A 434 -14.50 -9.19 -32.20
CA GLU A 434 -14.81 -8.25 -33.30
C GLU A 434 -16.31 -8.18 -33.59
N LEU A 435 -16.96 -7.16 -33.02
CA LEU A 435 -18.38 -6.95 -33.19
C LEU A 435 -18.55 -6.36 -34.58
N GLY A 436 -19.26 -7.04 -35.47
CA GLY A 436 -19.68 -6.39 -36.71
C GLY A 436 -20.50 -5.12 -36.39
N ALA A 437 -20.36 -4.07 -37.21
CA ALA A 437 -21.17 -2.85 -37.17
C ALA A 437 -22.64 -3.14 -36.81
N ASN A 438 -23.19 -2.40 -35.83
CA ASN A 438 -24.58 -2.53 -35.38
C ASN A 438 -24.97 -3.97 -35.01
N CYS A 439 -24.35 -4.51 -33.95
CA CYS A 439 -24.70 -5.81 -33.36
C CYS A 439 -24.76 -5.70 -31.83
N ALA A 440 -25.51 -6.58 -31.18
CA ALA A 440 -25.52 -6.75 -29.73
C ALA A 440 -24.58 -7.90 -29.31
N ALA A 441 -23.94 -7.76 -28.16
CA ALA A 441 -23.17 -8.79 -27.48
C ALA A 441 -23.45 -8.77 -25.99
N TYR A 442 -23.14 -9.88 -25.34
CA TYR A 442 -23.38 -10.07 -23.91
C TYR A 442 -22.12 -10.53 -23.23
N VAL A 443 -21.90 -10.01 -22.03
CA VAL A 443 -20.93 -10.51 -21.06
C VAL A 443 -21.70 -11.14 -19.91
N HIS A 444 -21.35 -12.36 -19.56
CA HIS A 444 -21.81 -13.03 -18.37
C HIS A 444 -20.66 -13.16 -17.38
N ARG A 445 -20.94 -12.94 -16.10
CA ARG A 445 -20.02 -13.26 -15.01
C ARG A 445 -20.80 -13.86 -13.85
N GLU A 446 -20.22 -14.84 -13.19
CA GLU A 446 -20.73 -15.32 -11.90
C GLU A 446 -20.12 -14.48 -10.77
N LEU A 447 -20.96 -14.07 -9.83
CA LEU A 447 -20.56 -13.37 -8.61
C LEU A 447 -20.96 -14.27 -7.44
N GLU A 448 -19.99 -14.74 -6.66
CA GLU A 448 -20.25 -15.58 -5.50
C GLU A 448 -20.08 -14.80 -4.20
N MET A 449 -21.15 -14.77 -3.42
CA MET A 449 -21.23 -14.02 -2.18
C MET A 449 -21.18 -14.96 -0.98
N SER A 450 -20.31 -14.69 -0.01
CA SER A 450 -20.26 -15.44 1.26
C SER A 450 -21.49 -15.19 2.13
N ALA A 451 -22.11 -14.02 1.99
CA ALA A 451 -23.36 -13.62 2.62
C ALA A 451 -24.09 -12.63 1.71
N ALA A 452 -25.41 -12.48 1.88
CA ALA A 452 -26.16 -11.48 1.12
C ALA A 452 -25.64 -10.07 1.42
N GLY A 453 -25.52 -9.22 0.41
CA GLY A 453 -24.91 -7.90 0.56
C GLY A 453 -25.00 -7.03 -0.68
N VAL A 454 -24.38 -5.85 -0.61
CA VAL A 454 -24.25 -4.94 -1.75
C VAL A 454 -22.85 -5.00 -2.33
N VAL A 455 -22.77 -5.05 -3.65
CA VAL A 455 -21.52 -5.00 -4.40
C VAL A 455 -21.46 -3.71 -5.18
N PRO A 456 -20.57 -2.76 -4.81
CA PRO A 456 -20.30 -1.61 -5.65
C PRO A 456 -19.55 -2.07 -6.90
N VAL A 457 -20.04 -1.70 -8.08
CA VAL A 457 -19.37 -2.01 -9.34
C VAL A 457 -19.29 -0.77 -10.21
N SER A 458 -18.16 -0.57 -10.85
CA SER A 458 -18.02 0.39 -11.93
C SER A 458 -18.09 -0.34 -13.27
N ILE A 459 -18.91 0.18 -14.18
CA ILE A 459 -19.05 -0.33 -15.54
C ILE A 459 -18.80 0.81 -16.50
N THR A 460 -17.78 0.68 -17.35
CA THR A 460 -17.50 1.63 -18.42
C THR A 460 -17.76 0.97 -19.76
N CYS A 461 -18.58 1.62 -20.56
CA CYS A 461 -18.91 1.20 -21.91
C CYS A 461 -19.10 2.44 -22.79
N ALA A 462 -18.40 2.48 -23.93
CA ALA A 462 -18.50 3.58 -24.88
C ALA A 462 -19.86 3.63 -25.62
N ASN A 463 -20.73 2.64 -25.45
CA ASN A 463 -22.02 2.52 -26.12
C ASN A 463 -23.16 2.28 -25.11
N PRO A 464 -24.43 2.29 -25.56
CA PRO A 464 -25.53 1.84 -24.72
C PRO A 464 -25.30 0.43 -24.16
N PHE A 465 -25.65 0.24 -22.89
CA PHE A 465 -25.60 -1.06 -22.23
C PHE A 465 -26.74 -1.24 -21.23
N VAL A 466 -27.04 -2.49 -20.92
CA VAL A 466 -28.04 -2.89 -19.93
C VAL A 466 -27.42 -3.93 -19.02
N VAL A 467 -27.74 -3.87 -17.73
CA VAL A 467 -27.22 -4.78 -16.70
C VAL A 467 -28.38 -5.56 -16.09
N TRP A 468 -28.21 -6.86 -15.96
CA TRP A 468 -29.11 -7.76 -15.25
C TRP A 468 -28.36 -8.52 -14.16
N VAL A 469 -29.08 -8.76 -13.06
CA VAL A 469 -28.67 -9.65 -11.97
C VAL A 469 -29.75 -10.69 -11.79
N ASN A 470 -29.40 -11.98 -11.87
CA ASN A 470 -30.33 -13.10 -11.70
C ASN A 470 -31.60 -13.01 -12.60
N GLY A 471 -31.45 -12.43 -13.80
CA GLY A 471 -32.54 -12.24 -14.76
C GLY A 471 -33.34 -10.94 -14.57
N GLU A 472 -33.15 -10.21 -13.48
CA GLU A 472 -33.79 -8.91 -13.24
C GLU A 472 -32.94 -7.77 -13.79
N LYS A 473 -33.56 -6.85 -14.54
CA LYS A 473 -32.87 -5.68 -15.09
C LYS A 473 -32.63 -4.66 -13.99
N VAL A 474 -31.37 -4.36 -13.70
CA VAL A 474 -30.96 -3.45 -12.61
C VAL A 474 -30.48 -2.08 -13.11
N HIS A 475 -30.06 -1.98 -14.37
CA HIS A 475 -29.64 -0.72 -14.97
C HIS A 475 -29.82 -0.73 -16.50
N SER A 476 -30.14 0.42 -17.09
CA SER A 476 -30.16 0.65 -18.53
C SER A 476 -29.58 2.02 -18.83
N GLN A 477 -28.73 2.08 -19.83
CA GLN A 477 -28.13 3.32 -20.30
C GLN A 477 -28.22 3.39 -21.82
N ASP A 478 -28.95 4.39 -22.32
CA ASP A 478 -29.34 4.48 -23.73
C ASP A 478 -28.41 5.41 -24.55
N ALA A 479 -27.47 6.10 -23.89
CA ALA A 479 -26.50 7.00 -24.51
C ALA A 479 -25.06 6.67 -24.10
N ALA A 480 -24.10 6.85 -25.01
CA ALA A 480 -22.68 6.71 -24.73
C ALA A 480 -22.23 7.66 -23.61
N LYS A 481 -21.56 7.11 -22.58
CA LYS A 481 -20.93 7.90 -21.52
C LYS A 481 -19.52 7.36 -21.25
N PRO A 482 -18.48 8.03 -21.75
CA PRO A 482 -17.11 7.54 -21.65
C PRO A 482 -16.60 7.46 -20.20
N ASP A 483 -17.19 8.21 -19.27
CA ASP A 483 -16.78 8.27 -17.86
C ASP A 483 -17.28 7.09 -17.00
N GLY A 484 -18.06 6.17 -17.59
CA GLY A 484 -18.63 4.99 -16.91
C GLY A 484 -19.81 5.31 -15.98
N VAL A 485 -20.34 4.25 -15.36
CA VAL A 485 -21.36 4.31 -14.31
C VAL A 485 -20.92 3.48 -13.12
N GLY A 486 -21.14 4.00 -11.90
CA GLY A 486 -21.06 3.18 -10.70
C GLY A 486 -22.45 2.70 -10.30
N LEU A 487 -22.60 1.40 -10.04
CA LEU A 487 -23.83 0.73 -9.60
C LEU A 487 -23.60 0.08 -8.24
N ALA A 488 -24.69 -0.11 -7.49
CA ALA A 488 -24.72 -0.89 -6.26
C ALA A 488 -25.60 -2.13 -6.49
N LEU A 489 -24.98 -3.28 -6.76
CA LEU A 489 -25.70 -4.53 -7.03
C LEU A 489 -26.09 -5.21 -5.72
N LYS A 490 -27.40 -5.45 -5.51
CA LYS A 490 -27.89 -6.23 -4.35
C LYS A 490 -27.85 -7.71 -4.70
N LEU A 491 -27.04 -8.50 -4.00
CA LEU A 491 -26.84 -9.92 -4.28
C LEU A 491 -27.21 -10.79 -3.05
N PRO A 492 -27.92 -11.91 -3.23
CA PRO A 492 -28.11 -12.92 -2.17
C PRO A 492 -26.79 -13.66 -1.87
N ALA A 493 -26.76 -14.40 -0.75
CA ALA A 493 -25.68 -15.34 -0.45
C ALA A 493 -25.63 -16.46 -1.52
N GLY A 494 -24.43 -16.92 -1.85
CA GLY A 494 -24.17 -17.87 -2.92
C GLY A 494 -23.97 -17.21 -4.28
N LYS A 495 -24.16 -18.00 -5.34
CA LYS A 495 -23.86 -17.59 -6.72
C LYS A 495 -24.99 -16.73 -7.32
N SER A 496 -24.61 -15.61 -7.89
CA SER A 496 -25.47 -14.73 -8.68
C SER A 496 -24.94 -14.58 -10.09
N ARG A 497 -25.86 -14.51 -11.06
CA ARG A 497 -25.57 -14.28 -12.47
C ARG A 497 -25.61 -12.79 -12.77
N LEU A 498 -24.47 -12.22 -13.13
CA LEU A 498 -24.38 -10.92 -13.80
C LEU A 498 -24.45 -11.14 -15.31
N LEU A 499 -25.28 -10.36 -16.00
CA LEU A 499 -25.36 -10.31 -17.46
C LEU A 499 -25.35 -8.86 -17.91
N ILE A 500 -24.53 -8.53 -18.91
CA ILE A 500 -24.40 -7.16 -19.43
C ILE A 500 -24.54 -7.21 -20.94
N LYS A 501 -25.53 -6.51 -21.49
CA LYS A 501 -25.76 -6.35 -22.93
C LYS A 501 -25.11 -5.07 -23.38
N MET A 502 -24.46 -5.10 -24.54
CA MET A 502 -23.79 -3.95 -25.14
C MET A 502 -24.05 -3.95 -26.64
N THR A 503 -24.13 -2.78 -27.27
CA THR A 503 -24.22 -2.67 -28.74
C THR A 503 -23.03 -1.94 -29.35
N ASN A 504 -22.60 -2.33 -30.55
CA ASN A 504 -21.50 -1.68 -31.27
C ASN A 504 -21.98 -0.56 -32.22
N ALA A 505 -21.43 0.65 -32.07
CA ALA A 505 -21.28 1.65 -33.14
C ALA A 505 -19.80 1.72 -33.62
N ASP A 506 -19.48 1.04 -34.71
CA ASP A 506 -18.31 1.11 -35.63
C ASP A 506 -16.88 1.44 -35.12
N GLN A 507 -16.52 1.23 -33.84
CA GLN A 507 -15.15 1.46 -33.29
C GLN A 507 -14.70 0.33 -32.34
N PRO A 508 -13.39 0.14 -32.07
CA PRO A 508 -12.90 -0.89 -31.15
C PRO A 508 -13.26 -0.57 -29.69
N HIS A 509 -14.08 -1.41 -29.05
CA HIS A 509 -14.67 -1.10 -27.73
C HIS A 509 -13.87 -1.62 -26.55
N ALA A 510 -13.76 -0.76 -25.53
CA ALA A 510 -13.37 -1.11 -24.18
C ALA A 510 -14.63 -1.24 -23.31
N TYR A 511 -14.89 -2.45 -22.82
CA TYR A 511 -15.74 -2.71 -21.67
C TYR A 511 -14.86 -2.74 -20.43
N THR A 512 -15.16 -1.99 -19.38
CA THR A 512 -14.50 -2.19 -18.10
C THR A 512 -15.56 -2.57 -17.07
N PHE A 513 -15.26 -3.57 -16.26
CA PHE A 513 -16.00 -3.87 -15.05
C PHE A 513 -15.01 -3.97 -13.92
N ALA A 514 -15.23 -3.19 -12.86
CA ALA A 514 -14.48 -3.30 -11.63
C ALA A 514 -15.47 -3.50 -10.48
N VAL A 515 -15.12 -4.36 -9.54
CA VAL A 515 -15.68 -4.28 -8.19
C VAL A 515 -14.98 -3.14 -7.46
N GLY A 516 -15.76 -2.30 -6.80
CA GLY A 516 -15.32 -1.00 -6.29
C GLY A 516 -15.69 0.11 -7.26
N ASN A 517 -16.00 1.27 -6.67
CA ASN A 517 -16.67 2.45 -7.24
C ASN A 517 -18.18 2.32 -7.50
N SER A 518 -18.99 2.71 -6.51
CA SER A 518 -20.39 3.11 -6.73
C SER A 518 -20.46 4.63 -7.01
N ALA A 519 -21.40 5.06 -7.87
CA ALA A 519 -21.63 6.49 -8.09
C ALA A 519 -22.28 7.09 -6.83
N GLY A 520 -21.68 8.13 -6.27
CA GLY A 520 -22.13 8.79 -5.05
C GLY A 520 -23.61 9.22 -5.12
N GLY A 521 -24.33 9.03 -4.02
CA GLY A 521 -25.73 9.43 -3.90
C GLY A 521 -25.93 10.96 -3.96
N PRO A 522 -27.18 11.44 -4.05
CA PRO A 522 -27.49 12.87 -4.11
C PRO A 522 -27.01 13.65 -2.86
N PRO A 523 -26.77 14.97 -2.97
CA PRO A 523 -26.01 15.78 -2.02
C PRO A 523 -26.84 16.21 -0.80
N GLY A 524 -27.00 15.30 0.18
CA GLY A 524 -27.37 15.64 1.55
C GLY A 524 -26.15 15.56 2.48
N PRO A 525 -26.07 16.39 3.54
CA PRO A 525 -25.02 16.27 4.55
C PRO A 525 -25.13 14.93 5.28
N TRP A 526 -24.00 14.37 5.71
CA TRP A 526 -23.98 13.21 6.61
C TRP A 526 -23.85 13.63 8.06
N PHE A 527 -23.31 14.81 8.29
CA PHE A 527 -23.02 15.31 9.63
C PHE A 527 -23.72 16.64 9.87
N GLU A 528 -24.08 16.86 11.13
CA GLU A 528 -24.57 18.15 11.60
C GLU A 528 -23.65 18.67 12.71
N ASP A 529 -23.49 19.99 12.78
CA ASP A 529 -22.71 20.63 13.84
C ASP A 529 -23.51 20.68 15.14
N VAL A 530 -22.98 20.02 16.17
CA VAL A 530 -23.59 19.97 17.51
C VAL A 530 -22.67 20.61 18.57
N SER A 531 -21.65 21.35 18.15
CA SER A 531 -20.61 21.90 19.02
C SER A 531 -21.17 22.71 20.20
N GLU A 532 -22.13 23.61 19.93
CA GLU A 532 -22.76 24.41 20.98
C GLU A 532 -23.63 23.57 21.92
N ALA A 533 -24.43 22.65 21.36
CA ALA A 533 -25.29 21.76 22.13
C ALA A 533 -24.47 20.87 23.09
N TRP A 534 -23.26 20.50 22.70
CA TRP A 534 -22.32 19.70 23.48
C TRP A 534 -21.40 20.51 24.41
N GLY A 535 -21.64 21.82 24.55
CA GLY A 535 -20.92 22.67 25.48
C GLY A 535 -19.52 23.10 25.02
N LEU A 536 -19.20 22.94 23.74
CA LEU A 536 -17.95 23.48 23.17
C LEU A 536 -18.07 24.98 22.87
N GLY A 537 -19.29 25.50 22.78
CA GLY A 537 -19.57 26.92 22.52
C GLY A 537 -19.34 27.34 21.07
N PRO A 538 -19.69 28.60 20.73
CA PRO A 538 -19.73 29.08 19.34
C PRO A 538 -18.35 29.18 18.69
N ASN A 539 -17.30 29.38 19.50
CA ASN A 539 -15.92 29.52 19.04
C ASN A 539 -15.06 28.28 19.33
N GLY A 540 -15.67 27.20 19.81
CA GLY A 540 -14.96 26.00 20.29
C GLY A 540 -14.33 26.19 21.68
N LEU A 541 -14.23 25.10 22.44
CA LEU A 541 -13.66 25.12 23.78
C LEU A 541 -12.13 25.25 23.68
N PHE A 542 -11.53 26.09 24.54
CA PHE A 542 -10.08 26.39 24.53
C PHE A 542 -9.57 27.00 23.22
N ALA A 543 -10.36 27.85 22.57
CA ALA A 543 -9.97 28.52 21.32
C ALA A 543 -8.74 29.44 21.43
N ASP A 544 -8.43 29.88 22.65
CA ASP A 544 -7.27 30.67 23.03
C ASP A 544 -5.99 29.83 23.21
N LEU A 545 -6.11 28.50 23.28
CA LEU A 545 -4.98 27.58 23.29
C LEU A 545 -4.77 27.01 21.89
N LYS A 546 -3.51 27.02 21.43
CA LYS A 546 -3.15 26.29 20.22
C LYS A 546 -3.27 24.79 20.47
N GLY A 547 -4.24 24.14 19.82
CA GLY A 547 -4.35 22.69 19.78
C GLY A 547 -3.35 22.07 18.84
N ASP A 548 -2.74 20.98 19.25
CA ASP A 548 -1.82 20.23 18.41
C ASP A 548 -2.27 18.78 18.16
N THR A 549 -2.92 18.12 19.13
CA THR A 549 -3.33 16.71 19.00
C THR A 549 -4.66 16.37 19.67
N LEU A 550 -5.26 15.24 19.27
CA LEU A 550 -6.49 14.69 19.85
C LEU A 550 -6.36 13.19 20.07
N ALA A 551 -6.75 12.73 21.27
CA ALA A 551 -6.95 11.32 21.57
C ALA A 551 -8.30 11.11 22.28
N VAL A 552 -8.99 10.03 21.92
CA VAL A 552 -10.34 9.70 22.37
C VAL A 552 -10.36 8.28 22.93
N ALA A 553 -10.74 8.14 24.20
CA ALA A 553 -10.83 6.86 24.92
C ALA A 553 -11.68 6.99 26.18
N ASP A 554 -12.09 5.88 26.80
CA ASP A 554 -12.71 5.89 28.12
C ASP A 554 -11.64 6.06 29.21
N LEU A 555 -11.45 7.31 29.66
CA LEU A 555 -10.41 7.67 30.63
C LEU A 555 -10.95 7.70 32.07
N THR A 556 -12.27 7.72 32.24
CA THR A 556 -12.96 7.76 33.54
C THR A 556 -13.61 6.44 33.97
N GLY A 557 -13.53 5.41 33.12
CA GLY A 557 -14.07 4.08 33.38
C GLY A 557 -15.60 4.03 33.39
N ASP A 558 -16.27 5.06 32.86
CA ASP A 558 -17.73 5.17 32.86
C ASP A 558 -18.38 4.59 31.60
N GLY A 559 -17.55 4.04 30.70
CA GLY A 559 -17.97 3.44 29.43
C GLY A 559 -18.22 4.46 28.33
N LYS A 560 -18.00 5.76 28.56
CA LYS A 560 -18.13 6.80 27.55
C LYS A 560 -16.76 7.29 27.11
N GLN A 561 -16.72 7.79 25.88
CA GLN A 561 -15.50 8.29 25.31
C GLN A 561 -15.19 9.72 25.77
N ASP A 562 -14.09 9.85 26.49
CA ASP A 562 -13.49 11.12 26.89
C ASP A 562 -12.47 11.59 25.85
N VAL A 563 -12.11 12.87 25.91
CA VAL A 563 -11.19 13.50 24.97
C VAL A 563 -9.99 14.09 25.70
N LEU A 564 -8.80 13.64 25.34
CA LEU A 564 -7.55 14.33 25.64
C LEU A 564 -7.22 15.27 24.47
N TYR A 565 -7.36 16.58 24.71
CA TYR A 565 -6.96 17.62 23.78
C TYR A 565 -5.55 18.10 24.13
N GLY A 566 -4.62 17.87 23.20
CA GLY A 566 -3.23 18.29 23.30
C GLY A 566 -3.04 19.79 23.06
N ALA A 567 -3.78 20.62 23.78
CA ALA A 567 -3.68 22.07 23.77
C ALA A 567 -3.08 22.57 25.09
N GLY A 568 -2.22 23.60 25.03
CA GLY A 568 -1.54 24.12 26.21
C GLY A 568 -0.76 23.03 26.95
N SER A 569 -1.08 22.79 28.22
CA SER A 569 -0.45 21.76 29.07
C SER A 569 -1.19 20.41 29.10
N GLY A 570 -2.13 20.20 28.17
CA GLY A 570 -3.03 19.06 28.13
C GLY A 570 -4.37 19.36 28.81
N VAL A 571 -5.45 19.04 28.11
CA VAL A 571 -6.82 19.28 28.56
C VAL A 571 -7.61 17.98 28.47
N LEU A 572 -8.16 17.52 29.59
CA LEU A 572 -9.08 16.38 29.62
C LEU A 572 -10.53 16.86 29.65
N LEU A 573 -11.30 16.42 28.65
CA LEU A 573 -12.73 16.63 28.56
C LEU A 573 -13.46 15.32 28.80
N VAL A 574 -14.28 15.30 29.86
CA VAL A 574 -15.11 14.16 30.21
C VAL A 574 -16.45 14.23 29.49
N ASN A 575 -16.88 13.13 28.88
CA ASN A 575 -18.20 13.03 28.28
C ASN A 575 -19.26 12.80 29.37
N ALA A 576 -19.95 13.86 29.77
CA ALA A 576 -20.97 13.80 30.81
C ALA A 576 -22.35 13.35 30.29
N GLY A 577 -22.44 12.74 29.09
CA GLY A 577 -23.68 12.35 28.44
C GLY A 577 -24.42 13.54 27.83
N GLY A 578 -24.06 13.89 26.59
CA GLY A 578 -24.65 15.01 25.84
C GLY A 578 -23.91 16.34 25.99
N LYS A 579 -22.79 16.37 26.73
CA LYS A 579 -21.90 17.53 26.84
C LYS A 579 -20.50 17.11 27.28
N PHE A 580 -19.50 17.87 26.84
CA PHE A 580 -18.15 17.77 27.36
C PHE A 580 -17.92 18.70 28.55
N VAL A 581 -17.25 18.19 29.59
CA VAL A 581 -16.90 18.96 30.78
C VAL A 581 -15.39 18.89 31.00
N HIS A 582 -14.74 20.05 31.13
CA HIS A 582 -13.33 20.10 31.46
C HIS A 582 -13.05 19.57 32.86
N LYS A 583 -12.23 18.52 32.95
CA LYS A 583 -11.76 17.95 34.22
C LYS A 583 -10.50 18.68 34.68
N ALA A 584 -10.71 19.83 35.32
CA ALA A 584 -9.62 20.70 35.78
C ALA A 584 -8.72 20.04 36.85
N ASP A 585 -9.21 19.01 37.56
CA ASP A 585 -8.47 18.25 38.56
C ASP A 585 -7.86 16.94 38.01
N ALA A 586 -7.70 16.82 36.68
CA ALA A 586 -7.09 15.66 36.04
C ALA A 586 -5.59 15.49 36.37
N ASN A 587 -4.93 16.52 36.91
CA ASN A 587 -3.50 16.54 37.24
C ASN A 587 -2.56 16.30 36.03
N ILE A 588 -3.04 16.56 34.81
CA ILE A 588 -2.22 16.56 33.60
C ILE A 588 -1.53 17.91 33.48
N SER A 589 -0.20 17.89 33.45
CA SER A 589 0.58 19.11 33.21
C SER A 589 1.91 18.80 32.56
N TYR A 590 2.11 19.37 31.38
CA TYR A 590 3.36 19.32 30.63
C TYR A 590 3.59 20.63 29.89
N LYS A 591 4.78 20.78 29.31
CA LYS A 591 5.14 21.98 28.55
C LYS A 591 4.53 21.92 27.14
N ALA A 592 3.83 22.99 26.78
CA ALA A 592 3.21 23.14 25.46
C ALA A 592 4.24 23.13 24.32
N GLY A 593 3.83 22.66 23.14
CA GLY A 593 4.66 22.61 21.93
C GLY A 593 4.22 21.52 20.97
N LYS A 594 5.06 21.18 19.98
CA LYS A 594 4.86 20.01 19.10
C LYS A 594 5.02 18.71 19.90
N VAL A 595 4.02 18.37 20.71
CA VAL A 595 3.99 17.18 21.58
C VAL A 595 2.88 16.26 21.10
N GLY A 596 3.19 14.97 20.89
CA GLY A 596 2.21 13.92 20.65
C GLY A 596 2.12 12.98 21.86
N PRO A 597 1.25 13.28 22.84
CA PRO A 597 0.98 12.35 23.93
C PRO A 597 0.42 11.02 23.41
N ALA A 598 0.74 9.92 24.08
CA ALA A 598 0.32 8.58 23.69
C ALA A 598 -0.34 7.85 24.87
N LEU A 599 -1.54 7.32 24.63
CA LEU A 599 -2.31 6.55 25.62
C LEU A 599 -1.92 5.06 25.57
N GLY A 600 -1.75 4.42 26.73
CA GLY A 600 -1.45 2.99 26.82
C GLY A 600 -1.52 2.49 28.25
N ASP A 601 -1.97 1.25 28.45
CA ASP A 601 -2.05 0.59 29.77
C ASP A 601 -0.70 -0.03 30.12
N PHE A 602 0.21 0.73 30.74
CA PHE A 602 1.61 0.31 30.86
C PHE A 602 1.85 -0.69 32.00
N ASP A 603 0.95 -0.74 32.98
CA ASP A 603 1.09 -1.62 34.14
C ASP A 603 0.04 -2.75 34.21
N GLY A 604 -0.86 -2.81 33.22
CA GLY A 604 -1.82 -3.88 33.05
C GLY A 604 -2.99 -3.82 34.03
N ASP A 605 -3.28 -2.64 34.60
CA ASP A 605 -4.41 -2.45 35.52
C ASP A 605 -5.75 -2.25 34.79
N GLY A 606 -5.72 -2.12 33.45
CA GLY A 606 -6.90 -1.98 32.61
C GLY A 606 -7.38 -0.55 32.42
N HIS A 607 -6.63 0.44 32.92
CA HIS A 607 -6.82 1.87 32.69
C HIS A 607 -5.76 2.39 31.70
N LEU A 608 -6.15 3.28 30.79
CA LEU A 608 -5.17 3.89 29.89
C LEU A 608 -4.41 4.99 30.64
N ASP A 609 -3.09 4.84 30.66
CA ASP A 609 -2.14 5.83 31.16
C ASP A 609 -1.65 6.74 30.04
N LEU A 610 -0.86 7.76 30.40
CA LEU A 610 -0.40 8.77 29.47
C LEU A 610 1.12 8.90 29.49
N PHE A 611 1.75 8.63 28.34
CA PHE A 611 3.12 9.06 28.08
C PHE A 611 3.13 10.40 27.34
N VAL A 612 3.91 11.36 27.83
CA VAL A 612 4.08 12.67 27.21
C VAL A 612 5.56 12.87 26.84
N PRO A 613 5.91 12.82 25.55
CA PRO A 613 7.27 13.16 25.12
C PRO A 613 7.58 14.63 25.38
N GLN A 614 8.85 15.00 25.56
CA GLN A 614 9.25 16.39 25.72
C GLN A 614 10.56 16.66 24.99
N ALA A 615 10.57 17.67 24.13
CA ALA A 615 11.74 17.98 23.30
C ALA A 615 12.97 18.41 24.11
N ASP A 616 12.78 18.92 25.34
CA ASP A 616 13.86 19.23 26.28
C ASP A 616 14.36 18.01 27.07
N GLY A 617 13.83 16.82 26.78
CA GLY A 617 14.25 15.55 27.36
C GLY A 617 13.45 15.10 28.58
N LYS A 618 12.63 15.97 29.17
CA LYS A 618 11.91 15.69 30.43
C LYS A 618 10.54 15.07 30.16
N CYS A 619 10.53 13.92 29.49
CA CYS A 619 9.31 13.16 29.23
C CYS A 619 8.58 12.81 30.52
N LYS A 620 7.27 12.62 30.43
CA LYS A 620 6.44 12.25 31.59
C LYS A 620 5.72 10.93 31.34
N LEU A 621 5.65 10.09 32.37
CA LEU A 621 4.75 8.95 32.44
C LEU A 621 3.73 9.23 33.55
N LEU A 622 2.45 9.31 33.19
CA LEU A 622 1.37 9.65 34.11
C LEU A 622 0.41 8.47 34.20
N LYS A 623 0.27 7.90 35.40
CA LYS A 623 -0.61 6.78 35.69
C LYS A 623 -2.05 7.27 35.92
N ASN A 624 -3.03 6.68 35.25
CA ASN A 624 -4.44 6.97 35.49
C ASN A 624 -4.99 6.11 36.64
N ASP A 625 -5.79 6.70 37.55
CA ASP A 625 -6.46 5.96 38.62
C ASP A 625 -7.80 5.33 38.20
N GLY A 626 -8.13 5.43 36.92
CA GLY A 626 -9.39 4.94 36.34
C GLY A 626 -10.55 5.93 36.48
N THR A 627 -10.35 7.10 37.10
CA THR A 627 -11.37 8.16 37.25
C THR A 627 -11.02 9.42 36.43
N GLY A 628 -10.04 9.31 35.55
CA GLY A 628 -9.46 10.40 34.77
C GLY A 628 -8.53 11.30 35.57
N LYS A 629 -8.04 10.84 36.74
CA LYS A 629 -7.01 11.56 37.51
C LYS A 629 -5.68 10.88 37.31
N PHE A 630 -4.68 11.69 36.97
CA PHE A 630 -3.36 11.20 36.63
C PHE A 630 -2.35 11.49 37.75
N ALA A 631 -1.54 10.51 38.10
CA ALA A 631 -0.43 10.62 39.03
C ALA A 631 0.90 10.53 38.28
N ASP A 632 1.87 11.38 38.61
CA ASP A 632 3.19 11.34 37.98
C ASP A 632 3.98 10.10 38.45
N ALA A 633 4.19 9.15 37.54
CA ALA A 633 4.93 7.91 37.75
C ALA A 633 6.35 7.97 37.18
N THR A 634 6.76 9.11 36.62
CA THR A 634 8.02 9.26 35.88
C THR A 634 9.23 8.87 36.73
N GLY A 635 9.27 9.28 38.00
CA GLY A 635 10.42 9.02 38.88
C GLY A 635 10.72 7.54 39.16
N SER A 636 9.72 6.67 39.01
CA SER A 636 9.85 5.21 39.18
C SER A 636 10.02 4.46 37.84
N ALA A 637 9.97 5.14 36.70
CA ALA A 637 9.92 4.52 35.38
C ALA A 637 11.25 3.92 34.87
N GLY A 638 12.25 3.77 35.74
CA GLY A 638 13.55 3.18 35.38
C GLY A 638 14.32 4.03 34.37
N ASP A 639 14.77 3.42 33.27
CA ASP A 639 15.52 4.13 32.22
C ASP A 639 14.68 5.18 31.49
N LEU A 640 13.34 5.03 31.45
CA LEU A 640 12.43 6.00 30.84
C LEU A 640 12.40 7.34 31.61
N ALA A 641 12.80 7.34 32.89
CA ALA A 641 12.91 8.53 33.72
C ALA A 641 14.12 9.42 33.35
N LYS A 642 15.08 8.88 32.59
CA LYS A 642 16.27 9.59 32.13
C LYS A 642 15.90 10.58 31.02
N GLU A 643 16.77 11.54 30.76
CA GLU A 643 16.52 12.52 29.70
C GLU A 643 16.50 11.86 28.31
N ILE A 644 15.46 12.17 27.52
CA ILE A 644 15.29 11.70 26.13
C ILE A 644 15.20 12.92 25.20
N PRO A 645 16.34 13.53 24.83
CA PRO A 645 16.33 14.79 24.09
C PRO A 645 15.60 14.68 22.75
N SER A 646 14.89 15.74 22.38
CA SER A 646 14.16 15.86 21.10
C SER A 646 13.02 14.84 20.91
N ALA A 647 12.50 14.22 21.97
CA ALA A 647 11.30 13.40 21.92
C ALA A 647 10.09 14.23 21.50
N VAL A 648 9.29 13.73 20.55
CA VAL A 648 8.10 14.43 20.04
C VAL A 648 6.84 13.59 19.94
N SER A 649 6.96 12.27 19.84
CA SER A 649 5.84 11.32 19.79
C SER A 649 6.30 9.95 20.28
N ALA A 650 5.34 9.07 20.56
CA ALA A 650 5.61 7.68 20.91
C ALA A 650 4.50 6.75 20.43
N ALA A 651 4.82 5.46 20.32
CA ALA A 651 3.87 4.39 20.02
C ALA A 651 4.03 3.27 21.05
N TRP A 652 2.90 2.76 21.55
CA TRP A 652 2.84 1.61 22.46
C TRP A 652 2.64 0.31 21.68
N GLY A 653 3.30 -0.76 22.09
CA GLY A 653 3.05 -2.10 21.55
C GLY A 653 3.96 -3.15 22.18
N ASP A 654 3.46 -4.37 22.30
CA ASP A 654 4.26 -5.52 22.77
C ASP A 654 5.20 -5.98 21.64
N PHE A 655 6.40 -5.41 21.65
CA PHE A 655 7.36 -5.48 20.55
C PHE A 655 8.20 -6.76 20.61
N ASP A 656 8.39 -7.36 21.78
CA ASP A 656 9.13 -8.62 21.90
C ASP A 656 8.25 -9.83 22.26
N ASN A 657 6.93 -9.64 22.20
CA ASN A 657 5.91 -10.65 22.41
C ASN A 657 5.99 -11.29 23.81
N ASP A 658 6.27 -10.49 24.84
CA ASP A 658 6.37 -10.94 26.23
C ASP A 658 5.09 -10.71 27.06
N GLY A 659 4.04 -10.16 26.43
CA GLY A 659 2.74 -9.88 27.03
C GLY A 659 2.65 -8.51 27.68
N LYS A 660 3.68 -7.67 27.59
CA LYS A 660 3.71 -6.33 28.17
C LYS A 660 3.87 -5.27 27.08
N PRO A 661 3.11 -4.16 27.11
CA PRO A 661 3.29 -3.11 26.12
C PRO A 661 4.60 -2.37 26.36
N ASP A 662 5.47 -2.39 25.35
CA ASP A 662 6.69 -1.59 25.28
C ASP A 662 6.41 -0.20 24.70
N LEU A 663 7.41 0.68 24.76
CA LEU A 663 7.32 2.05 24.26
C LEU A 663 8.41 2.36 23.23
N LEU A 664 8.00 2.74 22.03
CA LEU A 664 8.85 3.32 21.00
C LEU A 664 8.73 4.84 21.02
N VAL A 665 9.82 5.58 21.19
CA VAL A 665 9.84 7.05 21.25
C VAL A 665 10.56 7.63 20.02
N CYS A 666 9.86 8.51 19.30
CA CYS A 666 10.37 9.19 18.11
C CYS A 666 11.10 10.47 18.48
N CYS A 667 12.26 10.68 17.87
CA CYS A 667 13.11 11.83 18.14
C CYS A 667 13.44 12.62 16.86
N LEU A 668 13.20 13.94 16.89
CA LEU A 668 13.33 14.80 15.71
C LEU A 668 14.76 15.21 15.34
N LYS A 669 15.67 15.23 16.32
CA LYS A 669 17.08 15.65 16.16
C LYS A 669 18.02 14.70 16.90
N GLY A 670 17.51 13.51 17.17
CA GLY A 670 18.17 12.48 17.95
C GLY A 670 17.83 11.11 17.38
N THR A 671 18.44 10.11 17.97
CA THR A 671 18.13 8.71 17.73
C THR A 671 16.75 8.37 18.28
N ASN A 672 15.99 7.51 17.62
CA ASN A 672 14.77 6.96 18.21
C ASN A 672 15.11 6.08 19.42
N ARG A 673 14.15 5.87 20.33
CA ARG A 673 14.32 4.99 21.50
C ARG A 673 13.32 3.84 21.49
N TYR A 674 13.77 2.68 21.97
CA TYR A 674 12.92 1.55 22.33
C TYR A 674 13.11 1.24 23.81
N PHE A 675 12.03 1.28 24.57
CA PHE A 675 11.99 1.00 26.00
C PHE A 675 11.20 -0.26 26.24
N LYS A 676 11.89 -1.31 26.70
CA LYS A 676 11.26 -2.56 27.11
C LYS A 676 10.59 -2.39 28.46
N ASN A 677 9.33 -2.79 28.57
CA ASN A 677 8.58 -2.82 29.81
C ASN A 677 8.99 -4.02 30.67
N LEU A 678 9.37 -3.78 31.93
CA LEU A 678 9.81 -4.84 32.83
C LEU A 678 8.64 -5.50 33.57
N GLY A 679 7.43 -4.91 33.53
CA GLY A 679 6.20 -5.41 34.15
C GLY A 679 6.05 -5.04 35.63
N ASN A 680 6.86 -4.11 36.11
CA ASN A 680 6.81 -3.56 37.48
C ASN A 680 6.67 -2.03 37.47
N GLY A 681 6.22 -1.45 36.36
CA GLY A 681 6.15 -0.02 36.12
C GLY A 681 7.48 0.66 35.75
N ALA A 682 8.58 -0.10 35.66
CA ALA A 682 9.87 0.39 35.19
C ALA A 682 10.19 -0.11 33.78
N PHE A 683 11.01 0.67 33.07
CA PHE A 683 11.45 0.37 31.71
C PHE A 683 12.98 0.27 31.61
N ALA A 684 13.46 -0.53 30.66
CA ALA A 684 14.86 -0.61 30.27
C ALA A 684 15.07 -0.05 28.86
N ASP A 685 16.09 0.79 28.66
CA ASP A 685 16.44 1.26 27.31
C ASP A 685 17.12 0.12 26.53
N LYS A 686 16.46 -0.32 25.46
CA LYS A 686 16.87 -1.43 24.59
C LYS A 686 17.13 -0.98 23.16
N SER A 687 17.26 0.34 22.95
CA SER A 687 17.46 0.94 21.63
C SER A 687 18.70 0.42 20.90
N ALA A 688 19.78 0.14 21.64
CA ALA A 688 21.01 -0.41 21.10
C ALA A 688 20.86 -1.89 20.70
N ASP A 689 20.12 -2.66 21.48
CA ASP A 689 19.90 -4.09 21.25
C ASP A 689 19.19 -4.31 19.91
N VAL A 690 18.30 -3.39 19.52
CA VAL A 690 17.57 -3.44 18.23
C VAL A 690 18.12 -2.51 17.14
N GLY A 691 19.24 -1.84 17.40
CA GLY A 691 19.93 -0.95 16.44
C GLY A 691 19.20 0.35 16.09
N LEU A 692 18.10 0.70 16.76
CA LEU A 692 17.35 1.95 16.54
C LEU A 692 18.17 3.20 16.87
N ASN A 693 19.22 3.06 17.68
CA ASN A 693 20.11 4.15 18.04
C ASN A 693 21.14 4.55 16.97
N THR A 694 21.12 3.98 15.76
CA THR A 694 22.19 4.25 14.76
C THR A 694 21.73 4.50 13.32
N LYS A 695 20.47 4.21 12.96
CA LYS A 695 20.07 4.13 11.54
C LYS A 695 18.83 4.91 11.14
N VAL A 696 18.01 5.36 12.11
CA VAL A 696 16.79 6.12 11.84
C VAL A 696 16.78 7.36 12.73
N PHE A 697 16.49 8.50 12.11
CA PHE A 697 16.56 9.81 12.74
C PHE A 697 15.38 10.66 12.29
N ASN A 698 15.20 11.83 12.89
CA ASN A 698 14.24 12.85 12.46
C ASN A 698 12.80 12.31 12.34
N SER A 699 12.40 11.39 13.21
CA SER A 699 11.07 10.79 13.17
C SER A 699 10.07 11.68 13.91
N GLN A 700 8.98 12.06 13.24
CA GLN A 700 7.89 12.86 13.80
C GLN A 700 6.79 12.00 14.40
N ALA A 701 6.55 10.85 13.78
CA ALA A 701 5.50 9.92 14.16
C ALA A 701 5.95 8.48 13.83
N ALA A 702 5.40 7.52 14.55
CA ALA A 702 5.53 6.11 14.22
C ALA A 702 4.21 5.38 14.41
N CYS A 703 4.01 4.29 13.67
CA CYS A 703 2.98 3.30 13.98
C CYS A 703 3.61 1.91 14.08
N LEU A 704 3.00 1.07 14.92
CA LEU A 704 3.33 -0.35 15.03
C LEU A 704 2.20 -1.14 14.39
N ALA A 705 2.54 -2.02 13.45
CA ALA A 705 1.58 -2.86 12.74
C ALA A 705 2.30 -4.14 12.30
N ASP A 706 1.60 -5.26 12.23
CA ASP A 706 2.12 -6.50 11.64
C ASP A 706 1.89 -6.46 10.11
N LEU A 707 2.82 -5.84 9.37
CA LEU A 707 2.66 -5.55 7.94
C LEU A 707 2.79 -6.81 7.07
N ASN A 708 3.48 -7.83 7.56
CA ASN A 708 3.74 -9.07 6.82
C ASN A 708 2.90 -10.27 7.32
N ALA A 709 2.05 -10.06 8.34
CA ALA A 709 1.21 -11.06 8.98
C ALA A 709 2.00 -12.24 9.58
N ASP A 710 3.22 -12.01 10.06
CA ASP A 710 4.04 -13.04 10.71
C ASP A 710 3.84 -13.10 12.23
N GLY A 711 3.02 -12.21 12.79
CA GLY A 711 2.74 -12.12 14.22
C GLY A 711 3.79 -11.32 14.98
N GLN A 712 4.81 -10.75 14.36
CA GLN A 712 5.74 -9.80 14.97
C GLN A 712 5.31 -8.38 14.61
N LEU A 713 5.41 -7.43 15.55
CA LEU A 713 5.16 -6.02 15.22
C LEU A 713 6.31 -5.48 14.36
N ASP A 714 5.93 -4.88 13.23
CA ASP A 714 6.78 -4.05 12.39
C ASP A 714 6.65 -2.58 12.80
N VAL A 715 7.59 -1.75 12.36
CA VAL A 715 7.62 -0.32 12.69
C VAL A 715 7.57 0.51 11.43
N VAL A 716 6.63 1.45 11.34
CA VAL A 716 6.63 2.49 10.30
C VAL A 716 7.01 3.83 10.92
N PHE A 717 8.04 4.48 10.38
CA PHE A 717 8.44 5.83 10.78
C PHE A 717 8.05 6.86 9.72
N SER A 718 7.42 7.94 10.16
CA SER A 718 7.20 9.16 9.39
C SER A 718 8.35 10.13 9.67
N ASN A 719 9.24 10.31 8.70
CA ASN A 719 10.48 11.06 8.89
C ASN A 719 10.41 12.45 8.25
N GLU A 720 10.89 13.45 9.00
CA GLU A 720 10.96 14.84 8.57
C GLU A 720 12.13 15.06 7.59
N GLY A 721 11.82 15.59 6.40
CA GLY A 721 12.83 16.02 5.43
C GLY A 721 13.66 14.89 4.79
N GLN A 722 13.35 13.62 5.08
CA GLN A 722 14.00 12.44 4.51
C GLN A 722 12.98 11.34 4.18
N GLU A 723 13.47 10.23 3.62
CA GLU A 723 12.62 9.07 3.33
C GLU A 723 12.04 8.53 4.65
N SER A 724 10.71 8.35 4.67
CA SER A 724 10.03 7.54 5.69
C SER A 724 10.40 6.07 5.49
N CYS A 725 10.12 5.21 6.46
CA CYS A 725 10.48 3.80 6.31
C CYS A 725 9.56 2.85 7.06
N ALA A 726 9.55 1.60 6.60
CA ALA A 726 9.06 0.46 7.37
C ALA A 726 10.23 -0.47 7.72
N LEU A 727 10.30 -0.93 8.97
CA LEU A 727 11.22 -1.95 9.47
C LEU A 727 10.41 -3.18 9.83
N PHE A 728 10.77 -4.33 9.24
CA PHE A 728 10.06 -5.58 9.52
C PHE A 728 10.73 -6.31 10.67
N GLY A 729 9.97 -6.53 11.73
CA GLY A 729 10.41 -7.21 12.92
C GLY A 729 10.72 -8.68 12.64
N VAL A 730 11.56 -9.27 13.48
CA VAL A 730 11.88 -10.70 13.40
C VAL A 730 11.10 -11.43 14.47
N LEU A 731 10.13 -12.24 14.05
CA LEU A 731 9.45 -13.14 14.97
C LEU A 731 10.46 -14.04 15.67
N THR A 732 10.44 -14.08 17.00
CA THR A 732 11.23 -15.04 17.78
C THR A 732 10.49 -16.38 17.82
N PRO A 733 10.89 -17.41 17.05
CA PRO A 733 10.12 -18.64 16.94
C PRO A 733 10.16 -19.45 18.24
N GLY A 734 9.03 -20.05 18.62
CA GLY A 734 8.98 -20.99 19.75
C GLY A 734 8.93 -20.35 21.14
N GLY A 735 8.56 -19.06 21.24
CA GLY A 735 8.24 -18.42 22.52
C GLY A 735 7.01 -19.05 23.20
N PRO A 736 6.85 -18.89 24.53
CA PRO A 736 5.73 -19.46 25.27
C PRO A 736 4.38 -18.76 25.00
N LEU A 737 4.40 -17.62 24.31
CA LEU A 737 3.23 -16.79 24.04
C LEU A 737 2.98 -16.69 22.53
N THR A 738 1.71 -16.50 22.19
CA THR A 738 1.18 -16.50 20.84
C THR A 738 0.50 -15.16 20.55
N PRO A 739 0.90 -14.47 19.48
CA PRO A 739 0.20 -13.27 19.01
C PRO A 739 -1.24 -13.58 18.60
N VAL A 740 -2.18 -12.79 19.09
CA VAL A 740 -3.60 -12.85 18.77
C VAL A 740 -4.06 -11.47 18.32
N THR A 741 -4.45 -11.35 17.07
CA THR A 741 -5.01 -10.12 16.49
C THR A 741 -6.53 -10.24 16.40
N VAL A 742 -7.26 -9.28 16.97
CA VAL A 742 -8.72 -9.24 16.91
C VAL A 742 -9.13 -8.30 15.78
N ALA A 743 -9.44 -8.86 14.62
CA ALA A 743 -9.92 -8.11 13.46
C ALA A 743 -11.44 -7.93 13.54
N LEU A 744 -11.91 -6.69 13.51
CA LEU A 744 -13.34 -6.37 13.53
C LEU A 744 -13.84 -6.23 12.09
N ASN A 745 -14.65 -7.18 11.63
CA ASN A 745 -15.25 -7.17 10.29
C ASN A 745 -16.46 -6.22 10.26
N GLY A 746 -16.50 -5.32 9.30
CA GLY A 746 -17.69 -4.53 9.04
C GLY A 746 -17.91 -3.35 10.00
N THR A 747 -16.90 -2.98 10.78
CA THR A 747 -16.80 -1.71 11.50
C THR A 747 -15.32 -1.44 11.72
N PRO A 748 -14.68 -0.56 10.95
CA PRO A 748 -13.35 -0.09 11.23
C PRO A 748 -13.41 0.85 12.41
N VAL A 749 -12.62 0.47 13.39
CA VAL A 749 -12.27 1.21 14.59
C VAL A 749 -13.47 1.47 15.49
N LEU A 750 -13.59 0.60 16.49
CA LEU A 750 -14.09 0.92 17.82
C LEU A 750 -13.33 2.15 18.36
N SER A 751 -13.46 3.33 17.78
CA SER A 751 -12.89 4.51 18.41
C SER A 751 -13.47 4.54 19.83
N GLY A 752 -12.62 4.43 20.85
CA GLY A 752 -12.92 4.26 22.27
C GLY A 752 -13.55 2.94 22.72
N GLY A 753 -13.68 1.91 21.88
CA GLY A 753 -14.10 0.58 22.35
C GLY A 753 -12.97 -0.19 23.00
N LYS A 754 -13.35 -1.19 23.80
CA LYS A 754 -12.47 -1.94 24.70
C LYS A 754 -12.57 -3.42 24.42
N VAL A 755 -11.44 -4.09 24.27
CA VAL A 755 -11.34 -5.55 24.22
C VAL A 755 -10.65 -6.03 25.49
N VAL A 756 -11.34 -6.87 26.26
CA VAL A 756 -10.82 -7.53 27.46
C VAL A 756 -10.69 -9.02 27.19
N VAL A 757 -9.50 -9.56 27.43
CA VAL A 757 -9.25 -11.00 27.38
C VAL A 757 -9.36 -11.56 28.79
N ARG A 758 -10.19 -12.59 28.99
CA ARG A 758 -10.30 -13.34 30.23
C ARG A 758 -9.80 -14.76 30.08
N ASP A 759 -9.10 -15.25 31.08
CA ASP A 759 -8.71 -16.66 31.16
C ASP A 759 -9.89 -17.57 31.53
N ALA A 760 -9.65 -18.89 31.60
CA ALA A 760 -10.65 -19.88 31.96
C ALA A 760 -11.27 -19.70 33.37
N SER A 761 -10.62 -18.92 34.26
CA SER A 761 -11.14 -18.58 35.59
C SER A 761 -12.04 -17.34 35.58
N GLY A 762 -12.10 -16.60 34.47
CA GLY A 762 -12.80 -15.32 34.34
C GLY A 762 -11.96 -14.11 34.76
N LYS A 763 -10.68 -14.30 35.10
CA LYS A 763 -9.77 -13.20 35.41
C LYS A 763 -9.38 -12.47 34.12
N ALA A 764 -9.43 -11.14 34.12
CA ALA A 764 -8.89 -10.34 33.02
C ALA A 764 -7.36 -10.49 32.99
N VAL A 765 -6.83 -10.86 31.84
CA VAL A 765 -5.39 -11.11 31.63
C VAL A 765 -4.75 -10.18 30.60
N ALA A 766 -5.56 -9.53 29.76
CA ALA A 766 -5.11 -8.48 28.86
C ALA A 766 -6.26 -7.54 28.49
N THR A 767 -5.94 -6.28 28.23
CA THR A 767 -6.89 -5.26 27.79
C THR A 767 -6.27 -4.45 26.66
N SER A 768 -7.08 -4.09 25.66
CA SER A 768 -6.69 -3.15 24.63
C SER A 768 -7.88 -2.24 24.36
N GLN A 769 -7.64 -0.94 24.27
CA GLN A 769 -8.63 0.02 23.79
C GLN A 769 -8.14 0.60 22.47
N THR A 770 -9.06 0.72 21.51
CA THR A 770 -8.80 1.38 20.23
C THR A 770 -9.02 2.88 20.40
N ALA A 771 -7.95 3.67 20.49
CA ALA A 771 -8.08 5.12 20.66
C ALA A 771 -8.42 5.82 19.33
N GLY A 772 -9.46 6.64 19.32
CA GLY A 772 -9.76 7.52 18.18
C GLY A 772 -8.87 8.76 18.26
N GLY A 773 -8.02 9.05 17.28
CA GLY A 773 -7.10 10.18 17.43
C GLY A 773 -6.20 10.44 16.25
N ASP A 774 -5.47 11.55 16.31
CA ASP A 774 -4.82 12.24 15.19
C ASP A 774 -3.53 11.58 14.64
N ALA A 775 -3.21 10.38 15.14
CA ALA A 775 -2.24 9.47 14.56
C ALA A 775 -0.76 9.92 14.54
N ARG A 776 -0.35 10.79 15.46
CA ARG A 776 1.09 11.04 15.72
C ARG A 776 1.83 9.84 16.35
N GLY A 777 1.09 8.92 16.97
CA GLY A 777 1.61 7.70 17.62
C GLY A 777 1.00 6.39 17.09
N GLY A 778 0.36 6.41 15.91
CA GLY A 778 -0.11 5.20 15.24
C GLY A 778 -1.28 4.45 15.89
N GLN A 779 -2.02 5.09 16.81
CA GLN A 779 -3.08 4.43 17.58
C GLN A 779 -4.44 4.38 16.86
N SER A 780 -4.58 5.10 15.75
CA SER A 780 -5.80 5.14 14.94
C SER A 780 -5.73 4.10 13.82
N GLY A 781 -6.77 3.29 13.66
CA GLY A 781 -6.90 2.32 12.57
C GLY A 781 -6.37 0.90 12.84
N GLN A 782 -5.71 0.65 13.98
CA GLN A 782 -5.16 -0.67 14.30
C GLN A 782 -6.21 -1.61 14.93
N SER A 783 -6.13 -2.89 14.57
CA SER A 783 -6.86 -3.96 15.27
C SER A 783 -6.23 -4.23 16.64
N PRO A 784 -7.02 -4.44 17.71
CA PRO A 784 -6.48 -4.89 18.99
C PRO A 784 -5.62 -6.13 18.84
N ARG A 785 -4.45 -6.13 19.47
CA ARG A 785 -3.48 -7.22 19.43
C ARG A 785 -3.05 -7.58 20.84
N PHE A 786 -2.98 -8.87 21.11
CA PHE A 786 -2.59 -9.46 22.39
C PHE A 786 -1.52 -10.51 22.18
N VAL A 787 -0.76 -10.83 23.22
CA VAL A 787 0.17 -11.96 23.21
C VAL A 787 -0.15 -12.87 24.39
N LEU A 788 -0.64 -14.06 24.09
CA LEU A 788 -1.30 -14.94 25.05
C LEU A 788 -0.67 -16.34 25.05
N ALA A 789 -0.58 -16.99 26.22
CA ALA A 789 -0.13 -18.38 26.28
C ALA A 789 -1.16 -19.31 25.58
N PRO A 790 -0.75 -20.46 25.01
CA PRO A 790 -1.71 -21.44 24.49
C PRO A 790 -2.73 -21.85 25.55
N GLY A 791 -4.02 -21.84 25.21
CA GLY A 791 -5.09 -22.08 26.17
C GLY A 791 -6.47 -21.60 25.73
N ALA A 792 -7.45 -21.74 26.62
CA ALA A 792 -8.82 -21.26 26.41
C ALA A 792 -9.02 -19.89 27.08
N TYR A 793 -9.63 -18.97 26.33
CA TYR A 793 -9.88 -17.59 26.75
C TYR A 793 -11.28 -17.14 26.30
N LYS A 794 -11.75 -16.05 26.89
CA LYS A 794 -12.93 -15.29 26.44
C LYS A 794 -12.49 -13.90 26.03
N LEU A 795 -12.87 -13.49 24.83
CA LEU A 795 -12.77 -12.11 24.39
C LEU A 795 -14.09 -11.40 24.69
N GLU A 796 -14.04 -10.35 25.51
CA GLU A 796 -15.15 -9.44 25.77
C GLU A 796 -14.88 -8.13 25.03
N LEU A 797 -15.68 -7.83 24.02
CA LEU A 797 -15.58 -6.62 23.23
C LEU A 797 -16.70 -5.68 23.65
N THR A 798 -16.37 -4.49 24.12
CA THR A 798 -17.33 -3.45 24.47
C THR A 798 -17.23 -2.34 23.43
N GLY A 799 -18.35 -2.08 22.75
CA GLY A 799 -18.52 -0.95 21.87
C GLY A 799 -18.46 0.39 22.61
N ALA A 800 -18.25 1.48 21.87
CA ALA A 800 -18.43 2.82 22.42
C ALA A 800 -19.88 3.08 22.87
N ASP A 801 -20.85 2.37 22.28
CA ASP A 801 -22.25 2.32 22.69
C ASP A 801 -22.51 1.49 23.98
N GLY A 802 -21.45 0.93 24.58
CA GLY A 802 -21.51 0.08 25.76
C GLY A 802 -22.03 -1.35 25.51
N LYS A 803 -22.34 -1.74 24.27
CA LYS A 803 -22.76 -3.12 23.97
C LYS A 803 -21.56 -4.06 24.06
N ALA A 804 -21.75 -5.17 24.77
CA ALA A 804 -20.72 -6.19 24.95
C ALA A 804 -21.00 -7.42 24.08
N LEU A 805 -19.97 -7.87 23.33
CA LEU A 805 -19.94 -9.17 22.65
C LEU A 805 -18.93 -10.08 23.35
N VAL A 806 -19.30 -11.33 23.59
CA VAL A 806 -18.38 -12.34 24.15
C VAL A 806 -18.09 -13.41 23.11
N LYS A 807 -16.82 -13.73 22.91
CA LYS A 807 -16.36 -14.80 22.02
C LYS A 807 -15.39 -15.73 22.73
N GLU A 808 -15.71 -17.01 22.75
CA GLU A 808 -14.80 -18.05 23.22
C GLU A 808 -13.64 -18.22 22.21
N LEU A 809 -12.42 -18.35 22.73
CA LEU A 809 -11.18 -18.38 21.97
C LEU A 809 -10.30 -19.53 22.45
N THR A 810 -9.76 -20.32 21.51
CA THR A 810 -8.67 -21.27 21.80
C THR A 810 -7.40 -20.78 21.12
N VAL A 811 -6.40 -20.45 21.91
CA VAL A 811 -5.07 -19.99 21.46
C VAL A 811 -4.16 -21.20 21.32
N ALA A 812 -3.59 -21.37 20.14
CA ALA A 812 -2.58 -22.40 19.84
C ALA A 812 -1.17 -21.82 19.98
N THR A 813 -0.16 -22.46 19.38
CA THR A 813 1.25 -21.99 19.39
C THR A 813 1.61 -21.11 18.19
N SER A 814 0.67 -20.90 17.27
CA SER A 814 0.88 -20.12 16.04
C SER A 814 0.04 -18.84 16.10
N PRO A 815 0.51 -17.71 15.53
CA PRO A 815 -0.26 -16.48 15.46
C PRO A 815 -1.68 -16.70 14.96
N LEU A 816 -2.65 -15.99 15.54
CA LEU A 816 -4.07 -16.17 15.27
C LEU A 816 -4.76 -14.84 15.03
N THR A 817 -5.47 -14.72 13.91
CA THR A 817 -6.39 -13.60 13.65
C THR A 817 -7.83 -14.03 13.92
N VAL A 818 -8.45 -13.41 14.92
CA VAL A 818 -9.84 -13.62 15.30
C VAL A 818 -10.70 -12.56 14.63
N LYS A 819 -11.49 -12.97 13.63
CA LYS A 819 -12.48 -12.09 13.01
C LYS A 819 -13.74 -12.01 13.88
N VAL A 820 -14.22 -10.81 14.18
CA VAL A 820 -15.43 -10.54 14.97
C VAL A 820 -16.38 -9.69 14.12
N ASN A 821 -17.64 -10.12 13.98
CA ASN A 821 -18.64 -9.49 13.11
C ASN A 821 -19.66 -8.68 13.90
#